data_AF-A0A496PQK8-F1
#
_entry.id   AF-A0A496PQK8-F1
#
_cell.length_a   1.000
_cell.length_b   1.000
_cell.length_c   1.000
_cell.angle_alpha   90.00
_cell.angle_beta   90.00
_cell.angle_gamma   90.00
#
_symmetry.space_group_name_H-M   'P 1'
#
loop_
_entity.id
_entity.type
_entity.pdbx_description
1 polymer ?
#
loop_
_entity_poly.entity_id
_entity_poly.type
_entity_poly.pdbx_seq_one_letter_code
_entity_poly.pdbx_strand_id
1 'polypeptide(L)'
;MKTASIYVAFFVLIMGLASVSEATVPCDSIQKTSLDSFTVLDVSGGPDSIVYVPLEFSNRRKIAGFQVYLDIDTTLLHPLILGIDTLWDSTGTEIVGINRFYEWEVTGRLDTTKVYPMVAEEIDYPSDNPDHLRLKVLGLPTNFLELWAGADTGKGTILNLPMHIDPSAVQNDYIDINFYMEDIVDPETFPPVIIGCQHNNYTDTLGISTPPYTFWGRVIVDTTATSVPTINSFIASPSTITQGGSSTLSWDVSGADEIIINNGVGTVSGPTGSTSVNPTVTTTYILTASNITGQVSAGATVTVNIPGDNTAPVVASIVPSSYTITEGENVSFTVSASDVDGDDITLRALSLPTNASFGIGGEVTGVGSAQGNFSFTPARGQAGVYTVQFQAQDNIGAYSSVVTVSITVEEIEYDILYTTSTIDGSPVGGLPGSERAVLFPIDLVTAQTVYGVQFDFIYDANYFDVDSVITTFRTNGFVVYDNIGSGPGNIRVVTFGMNNEQIVPGQDDSTAILYMAMSVDSTAPPGNYSIYIEDGWESVNPDPSYPSLPLVTDMGIIQVDQLGDVNLDQHVDVADAVNIVAQILGNFSLNERQFEVADVVTNDVVDVFDLVGVVNLIFGVPISPAPLQYAGSEIATVALQFEDPLAGTSDVLTIKSELPEIIAGVEMDITYDPRTILLGIPEVTKDADGLTMSYKDNGMGRMKVLMHCTNPFDDEAMIQTGVADLIRIPIRARSHEVDENSQAFLTNVLLSTSTASAVRVQGFGPALPTTFTLRQNYPNPFNPTTTIEFSINGGENGGMQRVSLDVFNILGQHVKSLIDRELPAGNHEVIWDASNDRGRQVATGIYLYKLQIDNNRQTKKMLFLK
;
A
#
# COMPACT_ATOMS: atom_id res chain seq x y z
N MET A 1 8.44 53.35 1.78
CA MET A 1 7.05 53.01 1.41
C MET A 1 6.77 51.70 2.17
N LYS A 2 5.80 51.52 3.07
CA LYS A 2 4.33 51.82 3.05
C LYS A 2 3.68 51.21 1.79
N THR A 3 2.65 50.35 1.86
CA THR A 3 1.73 49.91 2.94
C THR A 3 1.51 48.37 2.90
N ALA A 4 1.17 47.59 3.93
CA ALA A 4 0.57 47.76 5.28
C ALA A 4 -0.94 47.47 5.42
N SER A 5 -1.28 46.58 6.36
CA SER A 5 -2.52 46.49 7.19
C SER A 5 -2.08 45.92 8.58
N ILE A 6 -2.40 46.44 9.79
CA ILE A 6 -3.66 46.90 10.44
C ILE A 6 -4.47 45.69 10.99
N TYR A 7 -4.85 45.52 12.27
CA TYR A 7 -4.49 46.02 13.65
C TYR A 7 -5.00 44.93 14.68
N VAL A 8 -5.04 44.95 16.04
CA VAL A 8 -5.06 45.87 17.22
C VAL A 8 -4.42 45.11 18.43
N ALA A 9 -3.42 45.60 19.20
CA ALA A 9 -3.43 46.22 20.57
C ALA A 9 -4.22 45.50 21.72
N PHE A 10 -3.83 45.52 23.02
CA PHE A 10 -3.26 46.60 23.86
C PHE A 10 -2.30 46.19 25.03
N PHE A 11 -1.62 47.23 25.59
CA PHE A 11 -0.71 47.37 26.77
C PHE A 11 -1.23 46.81 28.15
N VAL A 12 -0.52 46.75 29.31
CA VAL A 12 0.26 47.78 30.09
C VAL A 12 1.19 47.18 31.20
N LEU A 13 2.41 47.76 31.38
CA LEU A 13 3.25 48.06 32.60
C LEU A 13 2.90 47.44 34.00
N ILE A 14 3.86 46.95 34.84
CA ILE A 14 4.50 47.65 36.02
C ILE A 14 5.49 46.77 36.85
N MET A 15 6.61 47.37 37.33
CA MET A 15 7.53 47.13 38.50
C MET A 15 7.91 45.71 39.04
N GLY A 16 9.10 45.58 39.69
CA GLY A 16 9.39 44.37 40.50
C GLY A 16 10.70 44.17 41.33
N LEU A 17 11.47 45.20 41.69
CA LEU A 17 12.57 45.21 42.71
C LEU A 17 13.04 43.90 43.42
N ALA A 18 14.31 43.51 43.23
CA ALA A 18 15.24 43.13 44.32
C ALA A 18 16.70 43.05 43.82
N SER A 19 17.68 43.48 44.64
CA SER A 19 19.11 43.29 44.40
C SER A 19 19.89 43.26 45.72
N VAL A 20 20.96 42.43 45.79
CA VAL A 20 21.83 42.22 46.97
C VAL A 20 21.06 41.53 48.13
N SER A 21 21.52 40.43 48.73
CA SER A 21 22.88 40.12 49.21
C SER A 21 23.24 38.64 49.17
N GLU A 22 24.54 38.36 49.18
CA GLU A 22 25.09 37.06 49.58
C GLU A 22 24.58 36.68 50.98
N ALA A 23 24.06 35.46 51.13
CA ALA A 23 23.69 34.89 52.42
C ALA A 23 24.26 33.47 52.50
N THR A 24 25.45 33.33 53.09
CA THR A 24 26.11 32.05 53.30
C THR A 24 25.30 31.16 54.24
N VAL A 25 24.72 30.09 53.70
CA VAL A 25 24.14 28.99 54.49
C VAL A 25 25.21 27.90 54.60
N PRO A 26 25.72 27.57 55.80
CA PRO A 26 26.69 26.49 55.98
C PRO A 26 26.08 25.11 55.69
N CYS A 27 26.92 24.13 55.36
CA CYS A 27 26.50 22.73 55.22
C CYS A 27 25.93 22.19 56.54
N ASP A 28 24.70 21.66 56.51
CA ASP A 28 24.45 20.22 56.63
C ASP A 28 22.96 19.85 56.51
N SER A 29 22.69 18.57 56.23
CA SER A 29 21.37 17.90 56.36
C SER A 29 20.24 18.18 55.33
N ILE A 30 20.56 18.13 54.03
CA ILE A 30 19.65 17.48 53.06
C ILE A 30 20.43 16.37 52.34
N GLN A 31 19.98 15.12 52.48
CA GLN A 31 20.41 14.04 51.58
C GLN A 31 19.41 13.91 50.43
N LYS A 32 19.92 13.75 49.21
CA LYS A 32 19.17 13.17 48.09
C LYS A 32 20.12 12.47 47.10
N THR A 33 19.93 11.15 47.00
CA THR A 33 19.96 10.29 45.80
C THR A 33 20.83 10.68 44.60
N SER A 34 21.61 9.70 44.11
CA SER A 34 22.06 9.68 42.71
C SER A 34 20.87 9.76 41.74
N LEU A 35 21.11 10.39 40.59
CA LEU A 35 20.13 10.65 39.53
C LEU A 35 20.86 10.44 38.20
N ASP A 36 21.06 9.17 37.85
CA ASP A 36 21.91 8.74 36.75
C ASP A 36 21.16 8.74 35.39
N SER A 37 20.08 9.51 35.28
CA SER A 37 19.33 9.74 34.03
C SER A 37 18.53 11.04 34.08
N PHE A 38 18.38 11.67 32.91
CA PHE A 38 17.45 12.78 32.68
C PHE A 38 16.73 12.52 31.36
N THR A 39 15.40 12.47 31.40
CA THR A 39 14.56 12.26 30.21
C THR A 39 13.75 13.52 29.95
N VAL A 40 13.96 14.14 28.80
CA VAL A 40 13.05 15.20 28.31
C VAL A 40 11.86 14.52 27.66
N LEU A 41 10.65 14.82 28.14
CA LEU A 41 9.39 14.35 27.57
C LEU A 41 8.70 15.50 26.82
N ASP A 42 8.46 15.27 25.53
CA ASP A 42 7.68 16.10 24.60
C ASP A 42 8.23 17.52 24.32
N VAL A 43 8.36 17.85 23.03
CA VAL A 43 8.64 19.22 22.54
C VAL A 43 7.80 19.50 21.29
N SER A 44 6.49 19.63 21.46
CA SER A 44 5.56 20.06 20.41
C SER A 44 5.81 21.52 19.99
N GLY A 45 6.61 21.71 18.93
CA GLY A 45 6.96 23.01 18.34
C GLY A 45 6.69 23.07 16.84
N GLY A 46 6.33 24.27 16.34
CA GLY A 46 6.20 24.53 14.89
C GLY A 46 7.56 24.63 14.16
N PRO A 47 7.57 24.80 12.83
CA PRO A 47 8.75 24.60 11.98
C PRO A 47 9.95 25.54 12.19
N ASP A 48 9.85 26.54 13.07
CA ASP A 48 10.94 27.47 13.45
C ASP A 48 11.35 27.33 14.94
N SER A 49 11.05 26.20 15.59
CA SER A 49 11.25 26.01 17.04
C SER A 49 12.66 25.53 17.40
N ILE A 50 13.45 26.40 18.06
CA ILE A 50 14.76 26.03 18.60
C ILE A 50 14.59 25.38 19.98
N VAL A 51 15.12 24.17 20.14
CA VAL A 51 15.15 23.43 21.43
C VAL A 51 16.43 23.77 22.17
N TYR A 52 16.33 24.25 23.41
CA TYR A 52 17.48 24.59 24.26
C TYR A 52 17.64 23.57 25.39
N VAL A 53 18.83 22.97 25.50
CA VAL A 53 19.21 22.08 26.61
C VAL A 53 20.44 22.67 27.32
N PRO A 54 20.27 23.41 28.43
CA PRO A 54 21.40 23.95 29.19
C PRO A 54 22.11 22.85 29.99
N LEU A 55 23.44 22.83 29.95
CA LEU A 55 24.28 21.91 30.71
C LEU A 55 25.25 22.68 31.62
N GLU A 56 24.90 22.82 32.90
CA GLU A 56 25.78 23.45 33.90
C GLU A 56 26.78 22.44 34.50
N PHE A 57 28.08 22.64 34.25
CA PHE A 57 29.14 21.81 34.81
C PHE A 57 29.88 22.50 35.96
N SER A 58 29.25 22.57 37.14
CA SER A 58 29.91 23.10 38.33
C SER A 58 30.77 22.04 39.05
N ASN A 59 32.09 22.28 39.06
CA ASN A 59 33.18 21.57 39.76
C ASN A 59 33.96 20.49 38.98
N ARG A 60 35.28 20.47 39.20
CA ARG A 60 36.21 19.41 38.74
C ARG A 60 35.99 18.10 39.50
N ARG A 61 35.09 17.25 39.01
CA ARG A 61 35.03 15.81 39.35
C ARG A 61 34.76 14.97 38.11
N LYS A 62 35.25 13.75 38.14
CA LYS A 62 35.02 12.72 37.13
C LYS A 62 33.54 12.36 37.08
N ILE A 63 32.89 12.62 35.94
CA ILE A 63 31.53 12.17 35.63
C ILE A 63 31.65 10.89 34.82
N ALA A 64 30.85 9.87 35.14
CA ALA A 64 30.86 8.59 34.44
C ALA A 64 29.54 8.38 33.72
N GLY A 65 29.56 8.45 32.39
CA GLY A 65 28.41 8.22 31.52
C GLY A 65 27.37 9.35 31.51
N PHE A 66 27.15 9.94 30.33
CA PHE A 66 25.88 10.56 29.99
C PHE A 66 25.50 10.13 28.56
N GLN A 67 24.21 9.99 28.29
CA GLN A 67 23.69 9.69 26.96
C GLN A 67 22.62 10.71 26.62
N VAL A 68 22.70 11.30 25.44
CA VAL A 68 21.66 12.17 24.88
C VAL A 68 20.95 11.36 23.80
N TYR A 69 19.66 11.09 24.01
CA TYR A 69 18.79 10.51 22.99
C TYR A 69 18.05 11.64 22.29
N LEU A 70 18.09 11.64 20.96
CA LEU A 70 17.33 12.50 20.08
C LEU A 70 16.55 11.60 19.13
N ASP A 71 15.23 11.64 19.23
CA ASP A 71 14.34 11.04 18.24
C ASP A 71 13.96 12.12 17.21
N ILE A 72 14.00 11.77 15.93
CA ILE A 72 13.80 12.71 14.81
C ILE A 72 13.00 12.00 13.72
N ASP A 73 11.69 11.89 13.93
CA ASP A 73 10.76 11.45 12.89
C ASP A 73 10.45 12.60 11.92
N THR A 74 11.29 12.77 10.90
CA THR A 74 10.94 13.47 9.64
C THR A 74 12.01 13.26 8.57
N THR A 75 11.63 13.35 7.29
CA THR A 75 12.49 13.07 6.12
C THR A 75 13.44 14.21 5.71
N LEU A 76 13.82 15.09 6.65
CA LEU A 76 14.72 16.24 6.42
C LEU A 76 15.70 16.42 7.58
N LEU A 77 16.99 16.24 7.31
CA LEU A 77 18.07 16.48 8.29
C LEU A 77 18.48 17.96 8.29
N HIS A 78 18.26 18.64 9.42
CA HIS A 78 18.79 19.96 9.72
C HIS A 78 20.15 19.85 10.46
N PRO A 79 21.07 20.84 10.31
CA PRO A 79 22.35 20.82 11.02
C PRO A 79 22.16 21.11 12.52
N LEU A 80 22.52 20.15 13.37
CA LEU A 80 22.57 20.33 14.82
C LEU A 80 23.78 21.20 15.21
N ILE A 81 23.54 22.40 15.75
CA ILE A 81 24.59 23.29 16.28
C ILE A 81 24.64 23.16 17.81
N LEU A 82 25.64 22.44 18.32
CA LEU A 82 25.99 22.43 19.74
C LEU A 82 26.82 23.68 20.08
N GLY A 83 26.18 24.72 20.60
CA GLY A 83 26.84 25.89 21.16
C GLY A 83 27.12 25.74 22.66
N ILE A 84 28.34 26.05 23.10
CA ILE A 84 28.67 26.26 24.52
C ILE A 84 28.48 27.75 24.82
N ASP A 85 27.47 28.09 25.62
CA ASP A 85 27.13 29.49 25.89
C ASP A 85 27.77 29.99 27.20
N THR A 86 28.78 30.85 27.06
CA THR A 86 29.65 31.44 28.09
C THR A 86 30.57 30.48 28.88
N LEU A 87 31.83 30.89 29.04
CA LEU A 87 32.79 30.28 29.97
C LEU A 87 33.08 31.25 31.10
N TRP A 88 33.04 30.74 32.34
CA TRP A 88 33.28 31.49 33.57
C TRP A 88 34.48 30.91 34.32
N ASP A 89 35.32 31.77 34.90
CA ASP A 89 36.44 31.33 35.72
C ASP A 89 36.00 30.86 37.12
N SER A 90 36.93 30.28 37.90
CA SER A 90 36.67 29.84 39.27
C SER A 90 36.45 30.98 40.29
N THR A 91 36.34 32.23 39.84
CA THR A 91 35.96 33.40 40.65
C THR A 91 34.60 34.00 40.26
N GLY A 92 33.97 33.48 39.19
CA GLY A 92 32.69 34.00 38.68
C GLY A 92 32.85 35.17 37.70
N THR A 93 33.96 35.23 36.96
CA THR A 93 34.14 36.22 35.88
C THR A 93 33.98 35.56 34.50
N GLU A 94 33.17 36.16 33.62
CA GLU A 94 32.99 35.74 32.22
C GLU A 94 34.29 35.94 31.43
N ILE A 95 34.76 34.91 30.74
CA ILE A 95 36.03 34.91 29.99
C ILE A 95 35.81 35.20 28.50
N VAL A 96 34.75 34.62 27.91
CA VAL A 96 34.36 34.77 26.49
C VAL A 96 32.84 34.68 26.35
N GLY A 97 32.24 35.63 25.63
CA GLY A 97 30.83 35.63 25.25
C GLY A 97 30.63 35.79 23.74
N ILE A 98 29.97 34.82 23.09
CA ILE A 98 29.81 34.76 21.62
C ILE A 98 28.54 35.50 21.18
N ASN A 99 28.63 36.82 21.03
CA ASN A 99 27.50 37.68 20.68
C ASN A 99 27.28 37.82 19.15
N ARG A 100 27.12 36.69 18.43
CA ARG A 100 26.53 36.57 17.06
C ARG A 100 26.53 35.12 16.56
N PHE A 101 25.41 34.71 15.95
CA PHE A 101 25.33 33.52 15.10
C PHE A 101 25.51 33.91 13.62
N TYR A 102 26.01 32.99 12.81
CA TYR A 102 26.02 33.07 11.34
C TYR A 102 25.42 31.77 10.78
N GLU A 103 24.56 31.89 9.76
CA GLU A 103 24.08 30.74 8.98
C GLU A 103 25.22 30.19 8.11
N TRP A 104 25.25 28.86 7.94
CA TRP A 104 26.19 28.17 7.04
C TRP A 104 25.41 27.26 6.08
N GLU A 105 25.47 27.55 4.79
CA GLU A 105 24.83 26.76 3.74
C GLU A 105 25.83 25.72 3.19
N VAL A 106 25.69 24.46 3.61
CA VAL A 106 26.61 23.37 3.23
C VAL A 106 26.30 22.89 1.80
N THR A 107 26.93 23.52 0.81
CA THR A 107 26.82 23.13 -0.61
C THR A 107 27.79 22.02 -0.99
N GLY A 108 27.64 20.84 -0.36
CA GLY A 108 28.46 19.65 -0.62
C GLY A 108 27.66 18.35 -0.53
N ARG A 109 27.77 17.47 -1.53
CA ARG A 109 27.05 16.19 -1.58
C ARG A 109 27.80 15.11 -0.78
N LEU A 110 27.51 15.02 0.51
CA LEU A 110 27.92 13.90 1.36
C LEU A 110 27.10 12.63 1.06
N ASP A 111 27.69 11.46 1.31
CA ASP A 111 27.04 10.15 1.15
C ASP A 111 26.16 9.86 2.36
N THR A 112 24.86 9.66 2.13
CA THR A 112 23.82 9.61 3.16
C THR A 112 23.62 8.22 3.76
N THR A 113 24.60 7.31 3.66
CA THR A 113 24.43 5.89 3.98
C THR A 113 25.07 5.42 5.30
N LYS A 114 25.76 6.28 6.06
CA LYS A 114 26.37 5.91 7.35
C LYS A 114 26.23 6.96 8.44
N VAL A 115 25.34 6.70 9.39
CA VAL A 115 25.37 7.32 10.72
C VAL A 115 26.41 6.58 11.57
N TYR A 116 27.36 7.30 12.16
CA TYR A 116 28.32 6.76 13.12
C TYR A 116 28.04 7.37 14.50
N PRO A 117 27.65 6.58 15.53
CA PRO A 117 27.51 7.09 16.89
C PRO A 117 28.90 7.34 17.49
N MET A 118 29.24 8.61 17.73
CA MET A 118 30.45 8.96 18.49
C MET A 118 30.19 8.78 19.98
N VAL A 119 30.77 7.73 20.58
CA VAL A 119 30.75 7.50 22.03
C VAL A 119 32.06 8.01 22.63
N ALA A 120 32.02 9.22 23.19
CA ALA A 120 33.07 9.72 24.08
C ALA A 120 32.80 9.19 25.50
N GLU A 121 33.41 8.05 25.84
CA GLU A 121 33.14 7.35 27.10
C GLU A 121 33.81 8.02 28.31
N GLU A 122 34.93 8.72 28.08
CA GLU A 122 35.75 9.33 29.13
C GLU A 122 36.53 10.55 28.59
N ILE A 123 36.48 11.67 29.32
CA ILE A 123 37.34 12.84 29.15
C ILE A 123 38.13 13.00 30.45
N ASP A 124 39.46 13.06 30.35
CA ASP A 124 40.33 13.26 31.51
C ASP A 124 41.25 14.48 31.33
N TYR A 125 41.54 15.14 32.44
CA TYR A 125 42.44 16.29 32.54
C TYR A 125 43.55 15.93 33.55
N PRO A 126 44.68 15.37 33.09
CA PRO A 126 45.77 14.97 33.97
C PRO A 126 46.23 16.13 34.86
N SER A 127 46.39 15.87 36.16
CA SER A 127 46.87 16.86 37.15
C SER A 127 48.30 17.36 36.90
N ASP A 128 48.97 16.77 35.90
CA ASP A 128 50.41 16.72 35.76
C ASP A 128 50.90 17.64 34.62
N ASN A 129 50.01 17.95 33.66
CA ASN A 129 50.26 18.90 32.58
C ASN A 129 48.91 19.53 32.12
N PRO A 130 48.65 20.83 32.38
CA PRO A 130 47.34 21.44 32.16
C PRO A 130 47.02 21.73 30.68
N ASP A 131 48.01 21.67 29.79
CA ASP A 131 47.87 22.05 28.37
C ASP A 131 47.53 20.86 27.44
N HIS A 132 47.19 19.70 28.00
CA HIS A 132 46.80 18.48 27.28
C HIS A 132 45.33 18.11 27.51
N LEU A 133 44.65 17.67 26.44
CA LEU A 133 43.31 17.06 26.49
C LEU A 133 43.41 15.58 26.10
N ARG A 134 42.76 14.71 26.88
CA ARG A 134 42.63 13.28 26.56
C ARG A 134 41.20 12.87 26.28
N LEU A 135 41.01 12.21 25.15
CA LEU A 135 39.74 11.66 24.68
C LEU A 135 39.87 10.16 24.47
N LYS A 136 39.01 9.37 25.11
CA LYS A 136 38.88 7.94 24.82
C LYS A 136 37.90 7.73 23.66
N VAL A 137 38.31 7.01 22.62
CA VAL A 137 37.51 6.83 21.38
C VAL A 137 37.49 5.37 20.95
N LEU A 138 36.30 4.79 20.83
CA LEU A 138 36.10 3.42 20.35
C LEU A 138 35.67 3.42 18.87
N GLY A 139 36.36 2.62 18.04
CA GLY A 139 35.82 2.17 16.74
C GLY A 139 36.17 2.96 15.46
N LEU A 140 37.23 3.76 15.43
CA LEU A 140 37.67 4.44 14.20
C LEU A 140 38.60 3.57 13.33
N PRO A 141 38.32 3.37 12.02
CA PRO A 141 39.28 2.80 11.08
C PRO A 141 40.36 3.82 10.71
N THR A 142 41.63 3.40 10.71
CA THR A 142 42.80 4.30 10.71
C THR A 142 43.11 5.09 9.42
N ASN A 143 42.27 5.00 8.38
CA ASN A 143 42.53 5.56 7.05
C ASN A 143 41.38 6.46 6.53
N PHE A 144 41.04 7.53 7.25
CA PHE A 144 40.56 8.83 6.69
C PHE A 144 40.23 9.78 7.85
N LEU A 145 41.00 10.86 8.02
CA LEU A 145 40.65 11.94 8.95
C LEU A 145 41.35 13.26 8.56
N GLU A 146 40.58 14.22 8.05
CA GLU A 146 40.97 15.64 8.08
C GLU A 146 40.16 16.33 9.18
N LEU A 147 40.84 16.73 10.27
CA LEU A 147 40.27 17.59 11.30
C LEU A 147 40.71 19.04 11.05
N TRP A 148 39.73 19.94 10.98
CA TRP A 148 39.95 21.37 10.77
C TRP A 148 39.64 22.13 12.07
N ALA A 149 40.68 22.64 12.74
CA ALA A 149 40.54 23.48 13.92
C ALA A 149 40.55 24.96 13.52
N GLY A 150 39.41 25.64 13.64
CA GLY A 150 39.27 27.07 13.39
C GLY A 150 39.49 27.90 14.67
N ALA A 151 40.52 28.74 14.68
CA ALA A 151 40.73 29.74 15.73
C ALA A 151 40.36 31.14 15.24
N ASP A 152 39.48 31.85 15.95
CA ASP A 152 39.27 33.28 15.69
C ASP A 152 40.40 34.11 16.34
N THR A 153 41.10 34.87 15.50
CA THR A 153 42.18 35.77 15.91
C THR A 153 41.66 37.17 16.32
N GLY A 154 40.34 37.35 16.41
CA GLY A 154 39.68 38.61 16.78
C GLY A 154 39.71 39.66 15.67
N LYS A 155 40.12 39.27 14.45
CA LYS A 155 40.24 40.17 13.28
C LYS A 155 39.69 39.59 11.97
N GLY A 156 38.84 38.56 12.04
CA GLY A 156 38.03 38.13 10.90
C GLY A 156 38.77 37.39 9.78
N THR A 157 39.93 36.79 10.09
CA THR A 157 40.62 35.84 9.21
C THR A 157 40.80 34.53 9.96
N ILE A 158 40.19 33.46 9.47
CA ILE A 158 40.37 32.10 10.01
C ILE A 158 41.70 31.55 9.49
N LEU A 159 42.60 31.20 10.40
CA LEU A 159 43.85 30.51 10.05
C LEU A 159 43.61 29.00 10.09
N ASN A 160 43.43 28.39 8.92
CA ASN A 160 43.30 26.93 8.80
C ASN A 160 44.68 26.28 8.89
N LEU A 161 45.04 25.80 10.08
CA LEU A 161 46.24 24.99 10.30
C LEU A 161 45.93 23.51 10.03
N PRO A 162 46.64 22.83 9.10
CA PRO A 162 46.48 21.39 8.92
C PRO A 162 47.09 20.64 10.11
N MET A 163 46.25 20.09 10.98
CA MET A 163 46.71 19.31 12.14
C MET A 163 47.24 17.95 11.69
N HIS A 164 48.55 17.74 11.78
CA HIS A 164 49.17 16.44 11.52
C HIS A 164 49.17 15.60 12.81
N ILE A 165 48.22 14.68 12.93
CA ILE A 165 48.17 13.72 14.04
C ILE A 165 49.19 12.62 13.78
N ASP A 166 50.15 12.44 14.68
CA ASP A 166 51.10 11.32 14.64
C ASP A 166 50.35 10.02 14.96
N PRO A 167 50.30 9.02 14.06
CA PRO A 167 49.59 7.75 14.30
C PRO A 167 50.14 6.94 15.48
N SER A 168 51.34 7.25 15.99
CA SER A 168 51.94 6.61 17.16
C SER A 168 51.47 7.21 18.50
N ALA A 169 50.70 8.30 18.49
CA ALA A 169 50.14 8.94 19.68
C ALA A 169 48.96 8.16 20.32
N VAL A 170 48.50 7.07 19.70
CA VAL A 170 47.42 6.24 20.24
C VAL A 170 47.99 5.13 21.13
N GLN A 171 47.71 5.21 22.43
CA GLN A 171 47.89 4.10 23.37
C GLN A 171 46.61 3.87 24.19
N ASN A 172 46.20 2.60 24.31
CA ASN A 172 45.07 2.15 25.13
C ASN A 172 43.75 2.91 24.85
N ASP A 173 43.41 3.11 23.58
CA ASP A 173 42.19 3.76 23.07
C ASP A 173 42.05 5.27 23.36
N TYR A 174 43.14 5.95 23.72
CA TYR A 174 43.20 7.42 23.88
C TYR A 174 43.96 8.10 22.74
N ILE A 175 43.56 9.34 22.43
CA ILE A 175 44.32 10.28 21.60
C ILE A 175 44.80 11.44 22.49
N ASP A 176 46.11 11.72 22.48
CA ASP A 176 46.71 12.95 23.00
C ASP A 176 46.82 13.99 21.87
N ILE A 177 46.36 15.23 22.10
CA ILE A 177 46.42 16.33 21.12
C ILE A 177 47.37 17.43 21.62
N ASN A 178 48.41 17.73 20.84
CA ASN A 178 49.37 18.80 21.10
C ASN A 178 49.16 19.98 20.14
N PHE A 179 49.25 21.21 20.62
CA PHE A 179 49.20 22.43 19.80
C PHE A 179 50.59 23.05 19.65
N TYR A 180 51.11 23.08 18.42
CA TYR A 180 52.32 23.82 18.05
C TYR A 180 51.98 24.83 16.95
N MET A 181 52.45 26.08 17.12
CA MET A 181 52.41 27.10 16.07
C MET A 181 53.83 27.46 15.64
N GLU A 182 54.20 27.13 14.41
CA GLU A 182 55.33 27.75 13.71
C GLU A 182 54.93 28.15 12.28
N ASP A 183 55.50 29.28 11.85
CA ASP A 183 55.64 29.79 10.48
C ASP A 183 54.41 29.95 9.56
N ILE A 184 53.73 31.10 9.73
CA ILE A 184 53.70 32.09 8.65
C ILE A 184 54.18 33.45 9.22
N VAL A 185 55.29 33.98 8.69
CA VAL A 185 55.87 35.27 9.12
C VAL A 185 56.21 36.14 7.90
N ASP A 186 55.66 37.36 7.86
CA ASP A 186 56.35 38.54 7.32
C ASP A 186 55.82 39.83 8.02
N PRO A 187 56.65 40.61 8.75
CA PRO A 187 56.15 41.64 9.67
C PRO A 187 56.54 43.09 9.29
N GLU A 188 56.04 43.64 8.17
CA GLU A 188 56.27 45.06 7.79
C GLU A 188 55.09 46.03 8.04
N THR A 189 54.05 45.64 8.80
CA THR A 189 53.05 46.60 9.33
C THR A 189 52.70 46.36 10.80
N PHE A 190 53.51 46.86 11.73
CA PHE A 190 53.20 48.05 12.56
C PHE A 190 54.31 48.26 13.64
N PRO A 191 54.61 49.50 14.08
CA PRO A 191 55.78 49.76 14.95
C PRO A 191 55.57 49.36 16.43
N PRO A 192 56.67 49.10 17.18
CA PRO A 192 56.65 48.92 18.64
C PRO A 192 56.57 50.27 19.39
N VAL A 193 56.80 50.23 20.72
CA VAL A 193 56.97 51.34 21.71
C VAL A 193 55.69 51.67 22.54
N ILE A 194 55.70 51.80 23.88
CA ILE A 194 56.51 51.19 24.97
C ILE A 194 55.88 51.48 26.36
N ILE A 195 55.99 50.55 27.32
CA ILE A 195 56.02 50.67 28.81
C ILE A 195 55.00 51.60 29.55
N GLY A 196 54.30 51.03 30.55
CA GLY A 196 54.52 51.52 31.93
C GLY A 196 53.37 51.69 32.92
N CYS A 197 53.45 50.95 34.04
CA CYS A 197 53.04 51.35 35.40
C CYS A 197 53.92 50.56 36.39
N GLN A 198 54.43 51.09 37.51
CA GLN A 198 54.11 52.34 38.23
C GLN A 198 55.37 53.21 38.55
N HIS A 199 55.15 54.43 39.06
CA HIS A 199 56.06 55.08 40.02
C HIS A 199 56.28 54.12 41.23
N ASN A 200 57.46 53.99 41.86
CA ASN A 200 58.63 54.87 41.87
C ASN A 200 59.96 54.07 41.92
N ASN A 201 60.98 54.59 41.24
CA ASN A 201 62.42 54.29 41.39
C ASN A 201 62.94 52.86 41.12
N TYR A 202 63.60 52.70 39.95
CA TYR A 202 64.70 51.75 39.63
C TYR A 202 64.37 50.24 39.71
N THR A 203 64.69 49.38 38.74
CA THR A 203 65.37 49.42 37.41
C THR A 203 65.16 48.01 36.84
N ASP A 204 65.20 47.64 35.55
CA ASP A 204 65.24 48.28 34.25
C ASP A 204 65.41 47.11 33.25
N THR A 205 64.62 47.10 32.18
CA THR A 205 64.83 46.44 30.87
C THR A 205 65.42 45.02 30.75
N LEU A 206 64.57 44.12 30.23
CA LEU A 206 64.84 43.00 29.28
C LEU A 206 66.24 42.35 29.25
N GLY A 207 66.28 41.08 29.67
CA GLY A 207 67.29 40.11 29.24
C GLY A 207 66.61 38.83 28.75
N ILE A 208 66.31 38.75 27.45
CA ILE A 208 65.75 37.53 26.83
C ILE A 208 66.82 36.42 26.90
N SER A 209 66.49 35.30 27.55
CA SER A 209 67.38 34.15 27.67
C SER A 209 67.45 33.37 26.35
N THR A 210 68.42 33.76 25.52
CA THR A 210 69.43 32.91 24.85
C THR A 210 69.34 31.38 25.04
N PRO A 211 69.79 30.53 24.08
CA PRO A 211 70.54 30.77 22.82
C PRO A 211 69.90 29.96 21.64
N PRO A 212 70.59 29.42 20.59
CA PRO A 212 71.92 29.72 20.01
C PRO A 212 71.99 29.93 18.47
N TYR A 213 72.93 30.78 18.07
CA TYR A 213 73.86 30.71 16.91
C TYR A 213 73.47 30.29 15.48
N THR A 214 74.07 31.04 14.54
CA THR A 214 74.18 30.75 13.10
C THR A 214 75.61 30.32 12.70
N PHE A 215 75.73 29.67 11.54
CA PHE A 215 76.92 29.50 10.69
C PHE A 215 77.99 28.44 11.01
N TRP A 216 78.76 28.11 9.95
CA TRP A 216 79.52 26.89 9.71
C TRP A 216 81.02 27.02 10.03
N GLY A 217 81.70 25.90 10.30
CA GLY A 217 83.17 25.80 10.42
C GLY A 217 83.72 24.50 9.83
N ARG A 218 84.91 24.53 9.22
CA ARG A 218 85.50 23.42 8.45
C ARG A 218 86.70 22.79 9.14
N VAL A 219 86.75 21.46 9.20
CA VAL A 219 87.98 20.67 9.47
C VAL A 219 88.26 19.75 8.27
N ILE A 220 89.54 19.55 7.96
CA ILE A 220 90.03 18.60 6.95
C ILE A 220 91.22 17.86 7.57
N VAL A 221 91.23 16.53 7.47
CA VAL A 221 92.38 15.70 7.03
C VAL A 221 91.89 14.26 6.81
N ASP A 222 92.52 13.59 5.85
CA ASP A 222 92.16 12.30 5.26
C ASP A 222 92.84 11.11 5.97
N THR A 223 92.16 9.95 6.02
CA THR A 223 92.68 8.63 5.57
C THR A 223 91.57 7.57 5.72
N THR A 224 90.83 7.31 4.64
CA THR A 224 89.99 6.11 4.37
C THR A 224 89.47 5.27 5.56
N ALA A 225 88.20 5.45 5.91
CA ALA A 225 87.42 4.52 6.73
C ALA A 225 86.05 4.26 6.06
N THR A 226 85.41 3.12 6.33
CA THR A 226 84.15 2.70 5.71
C THR A 226 82.97 3.60 6.10
N SER A 227 81.96 3.68 5.23
CA SER A 227 80.63 4.19 5.58
C SER A 227 79.79 3.06 6.19
N VAL A 228 78.72 3.40 6.92
CA VAL A 228 77.69 2.39 7.29
C VAL A 228 77.15 1.68 6.04
N PRO A 229 76.66 0.43 6.15
CA PRO A 229 76.13 -0.29 5.01
C PRO A 229 74.87 0.38 4.44
N THR A 230 74.55 0.08 3.18
CA THR A 230 73.31 0.54 2.52
C THR A 230 72.54 -0.65 1.97
N ILE A 231 71.25 -0.73 2.27
CA ILE A 231 70.34 -1.72 1.70
C ILE A 231 69.68 -1.06 0.49
N ASN A 232 70.07 -1.48 -0.72
CA ASN A 232 69.53 -0.97 -1.97
C ASN A 232 68.14 -1.56 -2.27
N SER A 233 67.93 -2.82 -1.88
CA SER A 233 66.61 -3.45 -1.90
C SER A 233 66.50 -4.59 -0.89
N PHE A 234 65.30 -4.80 -0.36
CA PHE A 234 64.89 -6.04 0.30
C PHE A 234 63.40 -6.25 0.01
N ILE A 235 63.05 -7.32 -0.69
CA ILE A 235 61.68 -7.58 -1.19
C ILE A 235 61.29 -9.04 -1.04
N ALA A 236 59.99 -9.29 -0.90
CA ALA A 236 59.40 -10.63 -0.94
C ALA A 236 58.61 -10.81 -2.25
N SER A 237 58.81 -11.94 -2.95
CA SER A 237 58.13 -12.23 -4.21
C SER A 237 57.71 -13.71 -4.33
N PRO A 238 56.41 -14.02 -4.51
CA PRO A 238 55.27 -13.10 -4.38
C PRO A 238 55.13 -12.59 -2.93
N SER A 239 54.65 -11.36 -2.76
CA SER A 239 54.39 -10.76 -1.43
C SER A 239 53.16 -11.33 -0.73
N THR A 240 52.32 -12.09 -1.44
CA THR A 240 51.17 -12.83 -0.90
C THR A 240 51.24 -14.29 -1.34
N ILE A 241 51.03 -15.22 -0.41
CA ILE A 241 50.95 -16.66 -0.64
C ILE A 241 49.72 -17.26 0.06
N THR A 242 49.32 -18.46 -0.31
CA THR A 242 48.43 -19.28 0.54
C THR A 242 49.24 -19.99 1.63
N GLN A 243 48.59 -20.42 2.72
CA GLN A 243 49.25 -21.19 3.77
C GLN A 243 49.94 -22.45 3.20
N GLY A 244 51.21 -22.65 3.57
CA GLY A 244 52.07 -23.72 3.02
C GLY A 244 52.76 -23.38 1.69
N GLY A 245 52.44 -22.24 1.07
CA GLY A 245 53.16 -21.73 -0.11
C GLY A 245 54.59 -21.26 0.20
N SER A 246 55.29 -20.80 -0.84
CA SER A 246 56.65 -20.27 -0.75
C SER A 246 56.75 -18.85 -1.32
N SER A 247 57.37 -17.94 -0.57
CA SER A 247 57.82 -16.64 -1.08
C SER A 247 59.35 -16.61 -1.16
N THR A 248 59.90 -15.87 -2.11
CA THR A 248 61.35 -15.65 -2.22
C THR A 248 61.70 -14.26 -1.70
N LEU A 249 62.47 -14.20 -0.62
CA LEU A 249 63.12 -12.97 -0.17
C LEU A 249 64.35 -12.72 -1.05
N SER A 250 64.50 -11.50 -1.56
CA SER A 250 65.65 -11.08 -2.37
C SER A 250 66.23 -9.78 -1.82
N TRP A 251 67.56 -9.64 -1.82
CA TRP A 251 68.27 -8.47 -1.30
C TRP A 251 69.41 -7.98 -2.19
N ASP A 252 69.68 -6.69 -2.09
CA ASP A 252 70.89 -6.03 -2.57
C ASP A 252 71.40 -5.06 -1.49
N VAL A 253 72.65 -5.25 -1.06
CA VAL A 253 73.27 -4.59 0.09
C VAL A 253 74.72 -4.25 -0.23
N SER A 254 75.12 -3.00 -0.04
CA SER A 254 76.48 -2.52 -0.27
C SER A 254 77.18 -2.15 1.04
N GLY A 255 78.48 -2.47 1.14
CA GLY A 255 79.33 -2.06 2.27
C GLY A 255 79.16 -2.84 3.58
N ALA A 256 78.40 -3.94 3.60
CA ALA A 256 78.26 -4.79 4.79
C ALA A 256 79.42 -5.79 4.96
N ASP A 257 79.87 -5.99 6.20
CA ASP A 257 80.73 -7.10 6.62
C ASP A 257 79.88 -8.35 6.94
N GLU A 258 78.68 -8.16 7.49
CA GLU A 258 77.71 -9.22 7.80
C GLU A 258 76.27 -8.80 7.42
N ILE A 259 75.45 -9.78 6.98
CA ILE A 259 74.03 -9.60 6.69
C ILE A 259 73.25 -10.73 7.37
N ILE A 260 72.25 -10.38 8.18
CA ILE A 260 71.39 -11.32 8.93
C ILE A 260 69.93 -11.01 8.61
N ILE A 261 69.13 -12.04 8.33
CA ILE A 261 67.67 -11.94 8.22
C ILE A 261 67.04 -12.66 9.42
N ASN A 262 66.02 -12.06 10.03
CA ASN A 262 65.31 -12.63 11.19
C ASN A 262 64.39 -13.81 10.81
N ASN A 263 63.47 -14.20 11.71
CA ASN A 263 62.43 -15.20 11.47
C ASN A 263 62.95 -16.56 10.94
N GLY A 264 64.09 -17.00 11.48
CA GLY A 264 64.69 -18.31 11.20
C GLY A 264 65.61 -18.38 9.97
N VAL A 265 65.81 -17.29 9.23
CA VAL A 265 66.68 -17.28 8.03
C VAL A 265 68.17 -17.24 8.40
N GLY A 266 68.57 -16.37 9.34
CA GLY A 266 69.95 -16.28 9.85
C GLY A 266 70.90 -15.46 8.96
N THR A 267 72.21 -15.66 9.16
CA THR A 267 73.27 -14.97 8.41
C THR A 267 73.31 -15.44 6.95
N VAL A 268 73.30 -14.51 6.00
CA VAL A 268 73.28 -14.78 4.56
C VAL A 268 74.58 -14.32 3.87
N SER A 269 74.92 -14.97 2.75
CA SER A 269 76.22 -14.80 2.08
C SER A 269 76.13 -13.89 0.86
N GLY A 270 76.97 -12.84 0.83
CA GLY A 270 77.17 -11.97 -0.33
C GLY A 270 76.26 -10.73 -0.37
N PRO A 271 76.70 -9.66 -1.06
CA PRO A 271 75.98 -8.37 -1.10
C PRO A 271 74.61 -8.49 -1.78
N THR A 272 74.50 -9.31 -2.81
CA THR A 272 73.24 -9.67 -3.47
C THR A 272 72.92 -11.13 -3.25
N GLY A 273 71.65 -11.45 -3.06
CA GLY A 273 71.21 -12.83 -2.85
C GLY A 273 69.70 -12.98 -2.76
N SER A 274 69.27 -14.23 -2.64
CA SER A 274 67.87 -14.58 -2.42
C SER A 274 67.73 -15.89 -1.65
N THR A 275 66.63 -16.06 -0.92
CA THR A 275 66.29 -17.30 -0.21
C THR A 275 64.77 -17.52 -0.21
N SER A 276 64.35 -18.78 -0.22
CA SER A 276 62.93 -19.15 -0.13
C SER A 276 62.51 -19.26 1.33
N VAL A 277 61.31 -18.76 1.64
CA VAL A 277 60.67 -18.85 2.95
C VAL A 277 59.23 -19.35 2.82
N ASN A 278 58.78 -20.10 3.82
CA ASN A 278 57.46 -20.74 3.87
C ASN A 278 56.72 -20.37 5.18
N PRO A 279 56.40 -19.09 5.43
CA PRO A 279 55.68 -18.70 6.63
C PRO A 279 54.24 -19.26 6.61
N THR A 280 53.75 -19.68 7.77
CA THR A 280 52.40 -20.24 7.96
C THR A 280 51.37 -19.20 8.41
N VAL A 281 51.82 -18.00 8.74
CA VAL A 281 51.04 -16.80 9.11
C VAL A 281 51.71 -15.56 8.48
N THR A 282 50.97 -14.47 8.29
CA THR A 282 51.54 -13.20 7.76
C THR A 282 52.75 -12.76 8.56
N THR A 283 53.90 -12.65 7.90
CA THR A 283 55.22 -12.52 8.55
C THR A 283 56.05 -11.40 7.91
N THR A 284 56.45 -10.42 8.72
CA THR A 284 57.40 -9.37 8.33
C THR A 284 58.82 -9.81 8.63
N TYR A 285 59.59 -10.10 7.59
CA TYR A 285 61.03 -10.35 7.68
C TYR A 285 61.77 -9.02 7.78
N ILE A 286 62.84 -8.99 8.55
CA ILE A 286 63.75 -7.85 8.71
C ILE A 286 65.15 -8.33 8.34
N LEU A 287 65.71 -7.72 7.30
CA LEU A 287 67.12 -7.82 6.95
C LEU A 287 67.89 -6.76 7.74
N THR A 288 69.04 -7.15 8.25
CA THR A 288 69.97 -6.32 9.01
C THR A 288 71.35 -6.46 8.39
N ALA A 289 71.97 -5.34 8.01
CA ALA A 289 73.30 -5.27 7.43
C ALA A 289 74.22 -4.45 8.33
N SER A 290 75.38 -5.01 8.71
CA SER A 290 76.32 -4.41 9.65
C SER A 290 77.74 -4.36 9.09
N ASN A 291 78.52 -3.39 9.56
CA ASN A 291 79.97 -3.34 9.42
C ASN A 291 80.59 -2.64 10.64
N ILE A 292 81.93 -2.52 10.67
CA ILE A 292 82.67 -1.89 11.79
C ILE A 292 82.24 -0.44 12.13
N THR A 293 81.50 0.26 11.27
CA THR A 293 81.02 1.64 11.48
C THR A 293 79.54 1.78 11.82
N GLY A 294 78.74 0.71 11.71
CA GLY A 294 77.34 0.71 12.12
C GLY A 294 76.48 -0.32 11.41
N GLN A 295 75.16 -0.17 11.59
CA GLN A 295 74.16 -1.14 11.16
C GLN A 295 72.93 -0.42 10.58
N VAL A 296 72.34 -1.00 9.54
CA VAL A 296 71.06 -0.58 8.95
C VAL A 296 70.13 -1.80 8.80
N SER A 297 68.81 -1.57 8.77
CA SER A 297 67.82 -2.64 8.60
C SER A 297 66.68 -2.22 7.67
N ALA A 298 66.06 -3.20 7.00
CA ALA A 298 64.92 -3.02 6.11
C ALA A 298 63.92 -4.18 6.27
N GLY A 299 62.63 -3.92 6.04
CA GLY A 299 61.55 -4.91 6.20
C GLY A 299 60.95 -5.38 4.87
N ALA A 300 60.56 -6.66 4.80
CA ALA A 300 59.80 -7.25 3.69
C ALA A 300 58.72 -8.19 4.24
N THR A 301 57.46 -7.93 3.91
CA THR A 301 56.31 -8.68 4.43
C THR A 301 55.84 -9.75 3.43
N VAL A 302 55.59 -10.96 3.95
CA VAL A 302 54.87 -12.02 3.25
C VAL A 302 53.49 -12.16 3.91
N THR A 303 52.44 -11.80 3.18
CA THR A 303 51.05 -12.03 3.58
C THR A 303 50.66 -13.48 3.31
N VAL A 304 50.04 -14.14 4.28
CA VAL A 304 49.60 -15.53 4.15
C VAL A 304 48.08 -15.58 4.21
N ASN A 305 47.45 -15.84 3.05
CA ASN A 305 46.02 -16.10 2.97
C ASN A 305 45.73 -17.53 3.44
N ILE A 306 44.79 -17.69 4.36
CA ILE A 306 44.32 -18.99 4.85
C ILE A 306 42.98 -19.29 4.16
N PRO A 307 42.87 -20.35 3.35
CA PRO A 307 41.57 -20.84 2.89
C PRO A 307 40.95 -21.67 4.01
N GLY A 308 39.85 -21.22 4.61
CA GLY A 308 39.16 -21.99 5.67
C GLY A 308 38.35 -21.22 6.72
N ASP A 309 38.12 -19.91 6.56
CA ASP A 309 37.15 -19.19 7.39
C ASP A 309 35.72 -19.55 6.92
N ASN A 310 35.19 -20.68 7.39
CA ASN A 310 33.82 -21.13 7.13
C ASN A 310 32.80 -20.16 7.74
N THR A 311 32.07 -19.42 6.92
CA THR A 311 31.11 -18.42 7.38
C THR A 311 29.77 -19.09 7.69
N ALA A 312 29.50 -19.34 8.96
CA ALA A 312 28.29 -20.04 9.39
C ALA A 312 27.00 -19.45 8.76
N PRO A 313 26.03 -20.30 8.35
CA PRO A 313 24.87 -19.89 7.58
C PRO A 313 23.96 -18.92 8.34
N VAL A 314 23.15 -18.16 7.62
CA VAL A 314 22.24 -17.15 8.18
C VAL A 314 20.78 -17.54 7.91
N VAL A 315 19.97 -17.62 8.96
CA VAL A 315 18.50 -17.71 8.85
C VAL A 315 17.96 -16.28 8.67
N ALA A 316 17.07 -16.08 7.69
CA ALA A 316 16.49 -14.77 7.42
C ALA A 316 15.51 -14.35 8.55
N SER A 317 15.42 -13.04 8.79
CA SER A 317 14.44 -12.48 9.73
C SER A 317 13.01 -12.80 9.31
N ILE A 318 12.28 -13.52 10.15
CA ILE A 318 10.86 -13.84 9.93
C ILE A 318 10.03 -12.63 10.37
N VAL A 319 9.13 -12.16 9.50
CA VAL A 319 8.27 -10.99 9.75
C VAL A 319 6.81 -11.36 9.42
N PRO A 320 5.87 -11.20 10.37
CA PRO A 320 6.09 -10.86 11.77
C PRO A 320 6.85 -11.96 12.54
N SER A 321 7.62 -11.58 13.56
CA SER A 321 8.31 -12.51 14.47
C SER A 321 7.43 -13.02 15.62
N SER A 322 6.18 -12.55 15.68
CA SER A 322 5.17 -12.97 16.64
C SER A 322 3.80 -13.05 15.98
N TYR A 323 3.04 -14.08 16.33
CA TYR A 323 1.65 -14.28 15.92
C TYR A 323 0.79 -14.43 17.17
N THR A 324 -0.40 -13.85 17.17
CA THR A 324 -1.51 -14.28 18.02
C THR A 324 -2.51 -14.98 17.12
N ILE A 325 -2.94 -16.17 17.51
CA ILE A 325 -3.98 -16.96 16.87
C ILE A 325 -4.86 -17.60 17.95
N THR A 326 -6.02 -18.07 17.54
CA THR A 326 -6.96 -18.79 18.41
C THR A 326 -6.85 -20.31 18.20
N GLU A 327 -7.30 -21.15 19.16
CA GLU A 327 -7.38 -22.60 18.93
C GLU A 327 -8.23 -22.95 17.68
N GLY A 328 -7.76 -23.88 16.85
CA GLY A 328 -8.35 -24.24 15.55
C GLY A 328 -7.94 -23.34 14.38
N GLU A 329 -7.37 -22.16 14.62
CA GLU A 329 -6.85 -21.28 13.57
C GLU A 329 -5.48 -21.78 13.05
N ASN A 330 -5.20 -21.66 11.75
CA ASN A 330 -3.93 -22.08 11.16
C ASN A 330 -2.98 -20.90 10.91
N VAL A 331 -1.90 -20.82 11.68
CA VAL A 331 -0.77 -19.94 11.33
C VAL A 331 0.16 -20.63 10.33
N SER A 332 0.51 -19.93 9.24
CA SER A 332 1.44 -20.42 8.23
C SER A 332 2.39 -19.33 7.75
N PHE A 333 3.68 -19.61 7.70
CA PHE A 333 4.71 -18.69 7.20
C PHE A 333 5.93 -19.40 6.64
N THR A 334 6.63 -18.74 5.71
CA THR A 334 7.86 -19.26 5.11
C THR A 334 9.10 -18.83 5.89
N VAL A 335 10.02 -19.76 6.10
CA VAL A 335 11.35 -19.54 6.68
C VAL A 335 12.41 -19.91 5.66
N SER A 336 13.45 -19.09 5.53
CA SER A 336 14.59 -19.34 4.66
C SER A 336 15.93 -19.15 5.37
N ALA A 337 16.95 -19.83 4.87
CA ALA A 337 18.34 -19.65 5.26
C ALA A 337 19.24 -19.64 4.02
N SER A 338 20.38 -18.97 4.13
CA SER A 338 21.38 -18.84 3.07
C SER A 338 22.79 -18.85 3.65
N ASP A 339 23.72 -19.40 2.88
CA ASP A 339 25.14 -19.46 3.18
C ASP A 339 25.92 -18.63 2.15
N VAL A 340 27.00 -17.97 2.56
CA VAL A 340 27.79 -17.08 1.69
C VAL A 340 28.97 -17.77 1.02
N ASP A 341 29.47 -18.87 1.60
CA ASP A 341 30.48 -19.73 1.01
C ASP A 341 29.84 -20.78 0.09
N GLY A 342 28.55 -21.09 0.34
CA GLY A 342 27.66 -21.80 -0.59
C GLY A 342 27.46 -23.29 -0.27
N ASP A 343 27.83 -23.71 0.95
CA ASP A 343 27.78 -25.10 1.40
C ASP A 343 26.35 -25.65 1.57
N ASP A 344 26.23 -26.98 1.73
CA ASP A 344 24.91 -27.62 1.90
C ASP A 344 24.33 -27.32 3.28
N ILE A 345 23.18 -26.65 3.31
CA ILE A 345 22.50 -26.23 4.54
C ILE A 345 21.43 -27.25 4.94
N THR A 346 21.35 -27.56 6.23
CA THR A 346 20.16 -28.13 6.87
C THR A 346 19.49 -27.09 7.77
N LEU A 347 18.31 -26.63 7.39
CA LEU A 347 17.45 -25.73 8.17
C LEU A 347 16.49 -26.55 9.04
N ARG A 348 16.53 -26.33 10.36
CA ARG A 348 15.89 -27.13 11.40
C ARG A 348 14.90 -26.29 12.20
N ALA A 349 13.73 -26.85 12.52
CA ALA A 349 12.79 -26.31 13.51
C ALA A 349 12.91 -27.12 14.83
N LEU A 350 13.57 -26.55 15.84
CA LEU A 350 14.03 -27.26 17.04
C LEU A 350 12.98 -27.41 18.14
N SER A 351 11.82 -26.76 18.01
CA SER A 351 10.75 -26.74 19.02
C SER A 351 9.38 -26.68 18.36
N LEU A 352 9.11 -27.67 17.50
CA LEU A 352 7.82 -27.86 16.83
C LEU A 352 6.73 -28.24 17.84
N PRO A 353 5.61 -27.50 17.92
CA PRO A 353 4.42 -27.92 18.66
C PRO A 353 3.82 -29.22 18.13
N THR A 354 3.05 -29.92 18.97
CA THR A 354 2.12 -30.94 18.50
C THR A 354 1.16 -30.31 17.49
N ASN A 355 0.89 -31.00 16.37
CA ASN A 355 0.10 -30.53 15.23
C ASN A 355 0.75 -29.39 14.40
N ALA A 356 2.02 -29.04 14.65
CA ALA A 356 2.81 -28.21 13.74
C ALA A 356 3.60 -29.05 12.72
N SER A 357 3.95 -28.42 11.60
CA SER A 357 4.75 -29.02 10.52
C SER A 357 5.79 -28.04 9.98
N PHE A 358 6.96 -28.57 9.62
CA PHE A 358 8.01 -27.87 8.89
C PHE A 358 8.85 -28.89 8.13
N GLY A 359 8.89 -28.80 6.80
CA GLY A 359 9.64 -29.73 5.96
C GLY A 359 9.27 -31.21 6.18
N ILE A 360 10.26 -32.10 6.14
CA ILE A 360 10.10 -33.51 6.49
C ILE A 360 10.77 -33.75 7.84
N GLY A 361 10.00 -34.13 8.84
CA GLY A 361 10.51 -34.43 10.19
C GLY A 361 11.03 -33.21 10.97
N GLY A 362 10.70 -31.98 10.55
CA GLY A 362 11.21 -30.75 11.14
C GLY A 362 12.44 -30.17 10.45
N GLU A 363 12.82 -30.71 9.29
CA GLU A 363 14.04 -30.34 8.56
C GLU A 363 13.77 -30.05 7.08
N VAL A 364 14.52 -29.10 6.52
CA VAL A 364 14.62 -28.81 5.08
C VAL A 364 16.10 -28.66 4.72
N THR A 365 16.52 -29.24 3.60
CA THR A 365 17.90 -29.15 3.10
C THR A 365 17.99 -28.45 1.75
N GLY A 366 19.15 -27.86 1.44
CA GLY A 366 19.44 -27.25 0.14
C GLY A 366 20.87 -26.74 0.01
N VAL A 367 21.32 -26.49 -1.23
CA VAL A 367 22.71 -26.11 -1.56
C VAL A 367 22.84 -24.59 -1.52
N GLY A 368 23.67 -24.05 -0.63
CA GLY A 368 23.85 -22.60 -0.40
C GLY A 368 22.61 -21.85 0.10
N SER A 369 21.44 -22.48 0.10
CA SER A 369 20.18 -21.95 0.59
C SER A 369 19.17 -23.06 0.86
N ALA A 370 18.29 -22.85 1.83
CA ALA A 370 17.16 -23.74 2.14
C ALA A 370 15.92 -22.91 2.48
N GLN A 371 14.73 -23.37 2.08
CA GLN A 371 13.46 -22.67 2.33
C GLN A 371 12.35 -23.67 2.62
N GLY A 372 11.63 -23.47 3.73
CA GLY A 372 10.51 -24.30 4.15
C GLY A 372 9.31 -23.47 4.59
N ASN A 373 8.11 -24.00 4.41
CA ASN A 373 6.90 -23.43 5.03
C ASN A 373 6.66 -24.09 6.39
N PHE A 374 6.49 -23.28 7.42
CA PHE A 374 5.95 -23.67 8.72
C PHE A 374 4.42 -23.53 8.68
N SER A 375 3.69 -24.50 9.23
CA SER A 375 2.25 -24.40 9.47
C SER A 375 1.91 -25.07 10.80
N PHE A 376 0.99 -24.47 11.56
CA PHE A 376 0.54 -24.96 12.86
C PHE A 376 -0.93 -24.61 13.07
N THR A 377 -1.73 -25.65 13.33
CA THR A 377 -3.11 -25.54 13.79
C THR A 377 -3.18 -26.13 15.20
N PRO A 378 -3.18 -25.31 16.27
CA PRO A 378 -3.46 -25.78 17.62
C PRO A 378 -4.84 -26.45 17.70
N ALA A 379 -4.92 -27.61 18.34
CA ALA A 379 -6.19 -28.22 18.73
C ALA A 379 -6.64 -27.69 20.11
N ARG A 380 -7.90 -27.94 20.49
CA ARG A 380 -8.44 -27.50 21.79
C ARG A 380 -7.62 -28.05 22.98
N GLY A 381 -7.29 -27.17 23.94
CA GLY A 381 -6.37 -27.47 25.05
C GLY A 381 -4.88 -27.31 24.71
N GLN A 382 -4.56 -26.57 23.65
CA GLN A 382 -3.21 -26.11 23.28
C GLN A 382 -2.97 -24.62 23.56
N ALA A 383 -3.90 -23.91 24.21
CA ALA A 383 -3.73 -22.53 24.64
C ALA A 383 -2.42 -22.28 25.40
N GLY A 384 -1.79 -21.13 25.14
CA GLY A 384 -0.50 -20.74 25.69
C GLY A 384 0.48 -20.21 24.64
N VAL A 385 1.75 -20.01 25.04
CA VAL A 385 2.78 -19.43 24.17
C VAL A 385 3.77 -20.49 23.71
N TYR A 386 3.88 -20.66 22.39
CA TYR A 386 4.86 -21.53 21.74
C TYR A 386 6.01 -20.72 21.14
N THR A 387 7.24 -21.02 21.57
CA THR A 387 8.45 -20.43 20.97
C THR A 387 9.08 -21.42 19.99
N VAL A 388 8.82 -21.23 18.69
CA VAL A 388 9.43 -22.05 17.64
C VAL A 388 10.82 -21.48 17.31
N GLN A 389 11.83 -22.35 17.36
CA GLN A 389 13.22 -21.98 17.12
C GLN A 389 13.71 -22.53 15.77
N PHE A 390 14.19 -21.65 14.90
CA PHE A 390 14.76 -21.99 13.60
C PHE A 390 16.27 -21.79 13.61
N GLN A 391 17.01 -22.81 13.16
CA GLN A 391 18.47 -22.77 13.05
C GLN A 391 18.94 -23.49 11.79
N ALA A 392 19.89 -22.89 11.09
CA ALA A 392 20.60 -23.51 9.97
C ALA A 392 21.94 -24.10 10.44
N GLN A 393 22.34 -25.21 9.82
CA GLN A 393 23.65 -25.83 10.00
C GLN A 393 24.24 -26.16 8.62
N ASP A 394 25.51 -25.84 8.40
CA ASP A 394 26.25 -26.22 7.18
C ASP A 394 26.77 -27.67 7.24
N ASN A 395 27.32 -28.16 6.12
CA ASN A 395 27.88 -29.51 6.00
C ASN A 395 29.29 -29.66 6.62
N ILE A 396 29.94 -28.57 7.02
CA ILE A 396 31.25 -28.52 7.68
C ILE A 396 31.10 -28.61 9.21
N GLY A 397 29.96 -28.17 9.75
CA GLY A 397 29.52 -28.30 11.13
C GLY A 397 29.28 -26.99 11.89
N ALA A 398 29.30 -25.82 11.24
CA ALA A 398 28.93 -24.57 11.92
C ALA A 398 27.42 -24.30 11.85
N TYR A 399 26.96 -23.40 12.71
CA TYR A 399 25.55 -23.16 13.01
C TYR A 399 25.21 -21.67 12.94
N SER A 400 24.03 -21.35 12.43
CA SER A 400 23.47 -20.01 12.48
C SER A 400 23.18 -19.55 13.91
N SER A 401 23.00 -18.23 14.07
CA SER A 401 22.15 -17.70 15.14
C SER A 401 20.75 -18.31 15.06
N VAL A 402 20.11 -18.50 16.22
CA VAL A 402 18.73 -19.00 16.27
C VAL A 402 17.76 -17.84 16.02
N VAL A 403 16.85 -18.00 15.08
CA VAL A 403 15.71 -17.09 14.86
C VAL A 403 14.48 -17.68 15.54
N THR A 404 13.79 -16.88 16.35
CA THR A 404 12.64 -17.34 17.14
C THR A 404 11.35 -16.71 16.63
N VAL A 405 10.29 -17.51 16.51
CA VAL A 405 8.92 -17.02 16.34
C VAL A 405 8.12 -17.36 17.60
N SER A 406 7.42 -16.37 18.15
CA SER A 406 6.49 -16.55 19.26
C SER A 406 5.07 -16.68 18.73
N ILE A 407 4.39 -17.78 19.04
CA ILE A 407 2.98 -18.01 18.66
C ILE A 407 2.17 -18.07 19.95
N THR A 408 1.42 -17.01 20.22
CA THR A 408 0.40 -16.99 21.28
C THR A 408 -0.84 -17.68 20.74
N VAL A 409 -1.27 -18.76 21.38
CA VAL A 409 -2.54 -19.43 21.14
C VAL A 409 -3.50 -19.02 22.25
N GLU A 410 -4.55 -18.30 21.88
CA GLU A 410 -5.64 -17.92 22.80
C GLU A 410 -6.65 -19.07 22.92
N GLU A 411 -7.13 -19.33 24.13
CA GLU A 411 -8.02 -20.46 24.44
C GLU A 411 -9.40 -20.24 23.84
N ILE A 412 -9.91 -21.19 23.05
CA ILE A 412 -11.36 -21.25 22.82
C ILE A 412 -11.98 -21.87 24.06
N GLU A 413 -12.41 -21.00 24.99
CA GLU A 413 -13.22 -21.42 26.14
C GLU A 413 -14.47 -22.17 25.63
N TYR A 414 -15.12 -21.66 24.56
CA TYR A 414 -16.34 -22.21 23.95
C TYR A 414 -16.40 -21.95 22.43
N ASP A 415 -16.78 -22.96 21.64
CA ASP A 415 -17.12 -22.80 20.22
C ASP A 415 -18.39 -21.92 20.08
N ILE A 416 -18.51 -21.14 19.00
CA ILE A 416 -19.46 -20.02 18.89
C ILE A 416 -20.46 -20.23 17.75
N LEU A 417 -21.75 -20.23 18.09
CA LEU A 417 -22.90 -20.32 17.18
C LEU A 417 -23.64 -18.97 17.14
N TYR A 418 -23.44 -18.22 16.07
CA TYR A 418 -23.86 -16.83 15.95
C TYR A 418 -24.58 -16.58 14.61
N THR A 419 -24.70 -15.33 14.21
CA THR A 419 -25.26 -14.93 12.92
C THR A 419 -24.55 -13.67 12.42
N THR A 420 -24.15 -13.68 11.16
CA THR A 420 -23.48 -12.56 10.47
C THR A 420 -24.39 -11.34 10.23
N SER A 421 -25.69 -11.44 10.56
CA SER A 421 -26.71 -10.39 10.41
C SER A 421 -26.46 -9.08 11.16
N THR A 422 -25.41 -9.00 11.99
CA THR A 422 -25.05 -7.81 12.79
C THR A 422 -23.65 -7.26 12.51
N ILE A 423 -22.81 -7.99 11.75
CA ILE A 423 -21.34 -7.79 11.78
C ILE A 423 -20.85 -6.82 10.69
N ASP A 424 -21.32 -6.96 9.46
CA ASP A 424 -20.87 -6.15 8.30
C ASP A 424 -21.75 -4.92 8.01
N GLY A 425 -22.61 -4.52 8.96
CA GLY A 425 -23.47 -3.33 8.86
C GLY A 425 -24.63 -3.41 7.86
N SER A 426 -24.72 -4.48 7.06
CA SER A 426 -25.87 -4.82 6.22
C SER A 426 -26.68 -5.93 6.89
N PRO A 427 -27.72 -5.63 7.70
CA PRO A 427 -28.55 -6.67 8.30
C PRO A 427 -29.30 -7.45 7.23
N VAL A 428 -29.69 -8.69 7.51
CA VAL A 428 -30.57 -9.46 6.61
C VAL A 428 -32.02 -9.01 6.78
N GLY A 429 -32.82 -9.04 5.72
CA GLY A 429 -34.17 -8.50 5.74
C GLY A 429 -34.96 -8.72 4.46
N GLY A 430 -36.19 -8.22 4.44
CA GLY A 430 -37.08 -8.23 3.29
C GLY A 430 -38.32 -7.35 3.50
N LEU A 431 -39.09 -7.12 2.43
CA LEU A 431 -40.32 -6.33 2.48
C LEU A 431 -41.50 -7.09 3.15
N PRO A 432 -42.36 -6.40 3.94
CA PRO A 432 -43.62 -6.94 4.44
C PRO A 432 -44.47 -7.58 3.34
N GLY A 433 -44.77 -8.88 3.47
CA GLY A 433 -45.64 -9.60 2.55
C GLY A 433 -45.04 -9.91 1.17
N SER A 434 -43.71 -9.80 0.99
CA SER A 434 -43.03 -10.32 -0.21
C SER A 434 -43.19 -11.85 -0.30
N GLU A 435 -43.33 -12.39 -1.53
CA GLU A 435 -43.33 -13.86 -1.75
C GLU A 435 -41.91 -14.46 -1.64
N ARG A 436 -40.87 -13.64 -1.44
CA ARG A 436 -39.49 -14.07 -1.26
C ARG A 436 -39.14 -14.24 0.22
N ALA A 437 -38.62 -15.41 0.56
CA ALA A 437 -38.18 -15.72 1.92
C ALA A 437 -36.80 -15.08 2.21
N VAL A 438 -36.69 -14.41 3.36
CA VAL A 438 -35.42 -13.95 3.93
C VAL A 438 -34.60 -15.16 4.35
N LEU A 439 -33.35 -15.25 3.88
CA LEU A 439 -32.43 -16.32 4.23
C LEU A 439 -31.54 -15.88 5.40
N PHE A 440 -32.00 -16.12 6.62
CA PHE A 440 -31.31 -15.72 7.84
C PHE A 440 -30.16 -16.71 8.16
N PRO A 441 -28.88 -16.28 8.20
CA PRO A 441 -27.75 -17.17 8.39
C PRO A 441 -27.58 -17.60 9.85
N ILE A 442 -27.26 -18.87 10.04
CA ILE A 442 -26.75 -19.44 11.29
C ILE A 442 -25.30 -19.86 11.06
N ASP A 443 -24.38 -19.17 11.73
CA ASP A 443 -22.93 -19.27 11.55
C ASP A 443 -22.28 -20.06 12.69
N LEU A 444 -21.26 -20.89 12.40
CA LEU A 444 -20.50 -21.64 13.41
C LEU A 444 -18.99 -21.47 13.22
N VAL A 445 -18.33 -20.89 14.22
CA VAL A 445 -16.88 -20.91 14.38
C VAL A 445 -16.52 -21.91 15.48
N THR A 446 -15.60 -22.83 15.18
CA THR A 446 -15.22 -23.94 16.06
C THR A 446 -13.72 -24.24 15.98
N ALA A 447 -13.12 -24.58 17.12
CA ALA A 447 -11.72 -25.03 17.24
C ALA A 447 -11.46 -26.41 16.61
N GLN A 448 -12.52 -27.20 16.38
CA GLN A 448 -12.44 -28.66 16.26
C GLN A 448 -13.49 -29.24 15.31
N THR A 449 -13.48 -30.57 15.15
CA THR A 449 -14.45 -31.27 14.31
C THR A 449 -15.79 -31.42 15.03
N VAL A 450 -16.86 -30.89 14.44
CA VAL A 450 -18.24 -30.98 14.95
C VAL A 450 -19.06 -31.94 14.09
N TYR A 451 -19.76 -32.86 14.74
CA TYR A 451 -20.57 -33.93 14.12
C TYR A 451 -22.07 -33.63 14.11
N GLY A 452 -22.51 -32.68 14.94
CA GLY A 452 -23.88 -32.22 15.02
C GLY A 452 -24.06 -31.06 16.00
N VAL A 453 -25.12 -30.30 15.81
CA VAL A 453 -25.46 -29.06 16.55
C VAL A 453 -26.94 -29.07 16.92
N GLN A 454 -27.26 -28.57 18.11
CA GLN A 454 -28.61 -28.23 18.58
C GLN A 454 -28.65 -26.76 19.02
N PHE A 455 -29.76 -26.06 18.77
CA PHE A 455 -30.05 -24.74 19.34
C PHE A 455 -31.56 -24.47 19.34
N ASP A 456 -32.00 -23.50 20.15
CA ASP A 456 -33.31 -22.86 20.03
C ASP A 456 -33.16 -21.53 19.28
N PHE A 457 -34.04 -21.33 18.29
CA PHE A 457 -34.16 -20.11 17.49
C PHE A 457 -35.43 -19.37 17.88
N ILE A 458 -35.29 -18.16 18.43
CA ILE A 458 -36.38 -17.39 19.04
C ILE A 458 -36.60 -16.09 18.26
N TYR A 459 -37.85 -15.81 17.89
CA TYR A 459 -38.23 -14.75 16.96
C TYR A 459 -39.64 -14.20 17.25
N ASP A 460 -39.96 -12.99 16.78
CA ASP A 460 -41.29 -12.39 16.94
C ASP A 460 -42.29 -12.93 15.90
N ALA A 461 -42.97 -14.01 16.26
CA ALA A 461 -43.99 -14.65 15.44
C ALA A 461 -45.34 -13.89 15.34
N ASN A 462 -45.35 -12.58 15.64
CA ASN A 462 -46.41 -11.67 15.16
C ASN A 462 -46.06 -11.05 13.79
N TYR A 463 -44.79 -11.07 13.39
CA TYR A 463 -44.28 -10.37 12.19
C TYR A 463 -43.45 -11.24 11.25
N PHE A 464 -43.04 -12.44 11.68
CA PHE A 464 -42.32 -13.40 10.85
C PHE A 464 -42.90 -14.80 11.02
N ASP A 465 -42.85 -15.59 9.95
CA ASP A 465 -42.98 -17.04 9.99
C ASP A 465 -41.68 -17.68 9.50
N VAL A 466 -41.34 -18.87 10.01
CA VAL A 466 -40.16 -19.64 9.58
C VAL A 466 -40.66 -20.83 8.78
N ASP A 467 -40.41 -20.82 7.47
CA ASP A 467 -40.95 -21.78 6.52
C ASP A 467 -40.15 -23.07 6.47
N SER A 468 -38.82 -22.98 6.58
CA SER A 468 -37.92 -24.14 6.57
C SER A 468 -36.52 -23.82 7.08
N VAL A 469 -35.74 -24.88 7.37
CA VAL A 469 -34.30 -24.80 7.63
C VAL A 469 -33.55 -25.44 6.45
N ILE A 470 -32.57 -24.74 5.90
CA ILE A 470 -31.83 -25.11 4.70
C ILE A 470 -30.36 -25.37 5.07
N THR A 471 -29.80 -26.51 4.61
CA THR A 471 -28.37 -26.84 4.80
C THR A 471 -27.48 -26.08 3.83
N THR A 472 -26.26 -25.73 4.27
CA THR A 472 -25.23 -25.09 3.45
C THR A 472 -24.23 -26.13 2.93
N PHE A 473 -23.20 -25.71 2.19
CA PHE A 473 -22.11 -26.61 1.81
C PHE A 473 -21.39 -27.22 3.02
N ARG A 474 -21.27 -26.49 4.14
CA ARG A 474 -20.65 -26.97 5.40
C ARG A 474 -21.46 -28.07 6.10
N THR A 475 -22.76 -28.18 5.81
CA THR A 475 -23.66 -29.22 6.33
C THR A 475 -24.25 -30.09 5.21
N ASN A 476 -23.56 -30.18 4.06
CA ASN A 476 -23.99 -31.01 2.95
C ASN A 476 -24.05 -32.50 3.35
N GLY A 477 -25.22 -33.11 3.21
CA GLY A 477 -25.49 -34.49 3.64
C GLY A 477 -25.94 -34.64 5.10
N PHE A 478 -25.98 -33.56 5.88
CA PHE A 478 -26.59 -33.58 7.22
C PHE A 478 -28.11 -33.72 7.10
N VAL A 479 -28.73 -34.36 8.10
CA VAL A 479 -30.17 -34.30 8.31
C VAL A 479 -30.49 -33.19 9.31
N VAL A 480 -31.55 -32.45 9.03
CA VAL A 480 -32.12 -31.47 9.97
C VAL A 480 -33.41 -32.03 10.55
N TYR A 481 -33.57 -31.87 11.85
CA TYR A 481 -34.81 -32.06 12.58
C TYR A 481 -35.18 -30.74 13.26
N ASP A 482 -36.44 -30.35 13.14
CA ASP A 482 -37.00 -29.13 13.72
C ASP A 482 -38.39 -29.42 14.32
N ASN A 483 -38.99 -28.39 14.90
CA ASN A 483 -40.38 -28.41 15.39
C ASN A 483 -41.22 -27.26 14.79
N ILE A 484 -40.95 -26.84 13.55
CA ILE A 484 -41.69 -25.80 12.85
C ILE A 484 -43.19 -26.13 12.85
N GLY A 485 -44.02 -25.11 13.11
CA GLY A 485 -45.48 -25.24 13.23
C GLY A 485 -45.99 -25.94 14.49
N SER A 486 -45.12 -26.42 15.40
CA SER A 486 -45.56 -26.97 16.70
C SER A 486 -45.89 -25.90 17.75
N GLY A 487 -45.25 -24.73 17.63
CA GLY A 487 -45.52 -23.53 18.42
C GLY A 487 -44.81 -22.32 17.78
N PRO A 488 -45.46 -21.15 17.69
CA PRO A 488 -44.86 -19.96 17.07
C PRO A 488 -43.81 -19.31 17.98
N GLY A 489 -42.72 -18.80 17.40
CA GLY A 489 -41.75 -17.92 18.06
C GLY A 489 -40.58 -18.59 18.80
N ASN A 490 -40.55 -19.93 18.89
CA ASN A 490 -39.39 -20.71 19.33
C ASN A 490 -39.32 -22.03 18.54
N ILE A 491 -38.20 -22.26 17.86
CA ILE A 491 -37.92 -23.46 17.09
C ILE A 491 -36.62 -24.10 17.59
N ARG A 492 -36.70 -25.32 18.11
CA ARG A 492 -35.54 -26.16 18.40
C ARG A 492 -35.06 -26.84 17.12
N VAL A 493 -33.86 -26.52 16.70
CA VAL A 493 -33.18 -27.14 15.55
C VAL A 493 -32.16 -28.16 16.05
N VAL A 494 -32.08 -29.31 15.39
CA VAL A 494 -31.06 -30.35 15.60
C VAL A 494 -30.55 -30.81 14.23
N THR A 495 -29.25 -30.67 13.97
CA THR A 495 -28.64 -31.06 12.69
C THR A 495 -27.41 -31.95 12.91
N PHE A 496 -27.26 -33.04 12.14
CA PHE A 496 -26.10 -33.96 12.23
C PHE A 496 -25.91 -34.83 10.98
N GLY A 497 -24.68 -35.34 10.79
CA GLY A 497 -24.35 -36.29 9.72
C GLY A 497 -24.86 -37.72 9.98
N MET A 498 -25.55 -38.33 9.01
CA MET A 498 -26.08 -39.70 9.13
C MET A 498 -25.04 -40.80 8.84
N ASN A 499 -23.95 -40.49 8.15
CA ASN A 499 -22.83 -41.38 7.82
C ASN A 499 -21.51 -40.86 8.41
N ASN A 500 -21.57 -40.09 9.50
CA ASN A 500 -20.42 -39.47 10.16
C ASN A 500 -19.75 -38.36 9.32
N GLU A 501 -20.56 -37.62 8.55
CA GLU A 501 -20.22 -36.31 7.99
C GLU A 501 -19.90 -35.30 9.10
N GLN A 502 -19.10 -34.29 8.79
CA GLN A 502 -18.42 -33.44 9.77
C GLN A 502 -18.37 -31.98 9.31
N ILE A 503 -18.64 -31.06 10.22
CA ILE A 503 -18.27 -29.65 10.10
C ILE A 503 -16.81 -29.53 10.57
N VAL A 504 -15.96 -28.94 9.75
CA VAL A 504 -14.51 -28.82 9.97
C VAL A 504 -14.15 -27.34 10.20
N PRO A 505 -13.12 -27.02 11.03
CA PRO A 505 -12.61 -25.67 11.19
C PRO A 505 -12.08 -25.09 9.86
N GLY A 506 -12.37 -23.81 9.61
CA GLY A 506 -11.71 -22.99 8.59
C GLY A 506 -11.57 -23.60 7.19
N GLN A 507 -12.66 -24.10 6.59
CA GLN A 507 -12.63 -24.72 5.25
C GLN A 507 -13.18 -23.85 4.10
N ASP A 508 -14.04 -22.87 4.36
CA ASP A 508 -14.82 -22.18 3.33
C ASP A 508 -14.86 -20.65 3.52
N ASP A 509 -15.11 -19.92 2.43
CA ASP A 509 -15.32 -18.45 2.41
C ASP A 509 -16.61 -17.99 3.11
N SER A 510 -17.35 -18.89 3.76
CA SER A 510 -18.59 -18.60 4.48
C SER A 510 -18.69 -19.45 5.74
N THR A 511 -19.03 -18.80 6.86
CA THR A 511 -19.21 -19.42 8.18
C THR A 511 -20.56 -20.12 8.36
N ALA A 512 -21.51 -19.89 7.47
CA ALA A 512 -22.89 -20.37 7.60
C ALA A 512 -22.97 -21.90 7.55
N ILE A 513 -23.62 -22.50 8.55
CA ILE A 513 -23.93 -23.93 8.60
C ILE A 513 -25.40 -24.23 8.27
N LEU A 514 -26.30 -23.26 8.45
CA LEU A 514 -27.71 -23.34 8.06
C LEU A 514 -28.20 -21.96 7.62
N TYR A 515 -29.27 -21.93 6.83
CA TYR A 515 -30.15 -20.76 6.69
C TYR A 515 -31.53 -21.09 7.25
N MET A 516 -32.11 -20.18 8.04
CA MET A 516 -33.53 -20.18 8.35
C MET A 516 -34.22 -19.40 7.22
N ALA A 517 -35.11 -20.05 6.47
CA ALA A 517 -35.92 -19.38 5.45
C ALA A 517 -37.18 -18.81 6.13
N MET A 518 -37.38 -17.50 6.03
CA MET A 518 -38.39 -16.77 6.80
C MET A 518 -39.26 -15.86 5.91
N SER A 519 -40.57 -15.91 6.08
CA SER A 519 -41.51 -14.98 5.49
C SER A 519 -41.77 -13.80 6.43
N VAL A 520 -41.89 -12.58 5.89
CA VAL A 520 -42.24 -11.37 6.65
C VAL A 520 -43.74 -11.09 6.49
N ASP A 521 -44.49 -10.93 7.58
CA ASP A 521 -45.93 -10.68 7.50
C ASP A 521 -46.23 -9.31 6.85
N SER A 522 -47.32 -9.27 6.08
CA SER A 522 -47.82 -8.08 5.39
C SER A 522 -48.17 -6.89 6.30
N THR A 523 -48.29 -7.09 7.61
CA THR A 523 -48.56 -6.04 8.61
C THR A 523 -47.34 -5.66 9.45
N ALA A 524 -46.17 -6.26 9.20
CA ALA A 524 -44.93 -5.96 9.90
C ALA A 524 -44.51 -4.48 9.69
N PRO A 525 -44.35 -3.68 10.77
CA PRO A 525 -43.74 -2.35 10.69
C PRO A 525 -42.27 -2.43 10.24
N PRO A 526 -41.79 -1.49 9.40
CA PRO A 526 -40.36 -1.38 9.10
C PRO A 526 -39.49 -1.13 10.34
N GLY A 527 -38.27 -1.67 10.32
CA GLY A 527 -37.27 -1.53 11.39
C GLY A 527 -36.60 -2.84 11.80
N ASN A 528 -35.77 -2.78 12.84
CA ASN A 528 -34.97 -3.91 13.33
C ASN A 528 -35.69 -4.75 14.39
N TYR A 529 -35.69 -6.08 14.19
CA TYR A 529 -36.26 -7.07 15.09
C TYR A 529 -35.17 -8.03 15.58
N SER A 530 -35.07 -8.21 16.90
CA SER A 530 -34.11 -9.13 17.50
C SER A 530 -34.48 -10.59 17.24
N ILE A 531 -33.49 -11.37 16.83
CA ILE A 531 -33.51 -12.82 16.82
C ILE A 531 -32.57 -13.30 17.93
N TYR A 532 -32.92 -14.37 18.65
CA TYR A 532 -32.04 -14.96 19.66
C TYR A 532 -31.74 -16.42 19.34
N ILE A 533 -30.45 -16.76 19.38
CA ILE A 533 -29.99 -18.15 19.41
C ILE A 533 -29.74 -18.49 20.88
N GLU A 534 -30.44 -19.49 21.41
CA GLU A 534 -30.32 -19.95 22.80
C GLU A 534 -30.12 -21.47 22.85
N ASP A 535 -29.88 -22.02 24.04
CA ASP A 535 -29.83 -23.47 24.30
C ASP A 535 -28.89 -24.25 23.34
N GLY A 536 -27.77 -23.62 22.96
CA GLY A 536 -26.80 -24.12 21.98
C GLY A 536 -25.92 -25.24 22.52
N TRP A 537 -25.85 -26.37 21.80
CA TRP A 537 -24.99 -27.52 22.10
C TRP A 537 -24.39 -28.13 20.83
N GLU A 538 -23.19 -28.68 20.96
CA GLU A 538 -22.49 -29.42 19.90
C GLU A 538 -22.13 -30.86 20.31
N SER A 539 -21.91 -31.71 19.31
CA SER A 539 -21.24 -33.01 19.48
C SER A 539 -19.90 -33.00 18.73
N VAL A 540 -18.81 -33.13 19.48
CA VAL A 540 -17.42 -33.09 18.95
C VAL A 540 -16.79 -34.48 18.82
N ASN A 541 -17.55 -35.54 19.11
CA ASN A 541 -17.10 -36.92 19.02
C ASN A 541 -18.30 -37.87 18.85
N PRO A 542 -18.30 -38.79 17.87
CA PRO A 542 -19.38 -39.77 17.68
C PRO A 542 -19.40 -40.91 18.73
N ASP A 543 -18.40 -41.02 19.61
CA ASP A 543 -18.42 -41.97 20.73
C ASP A 543 -19.37 -41.47 21.85
N PRO A 544 -20.46 -42.22 22.18
CA PRO A 544 -21.48 -41.78 23.14
C PRO A 544 -21.01 -41.77 24.61
N SER A 545 -19.74 -42.06 24.89
CA SER A 545 -19.12 -41.80 26.20
C SER A 545 -18.61 -40.37 26.37
N TYR A 546 -18.52 -39.60 25.28
CA TYR A 546 -18.18 -38.17 25.31
C TYR A 546 -19.47 -37.33 25.47
N PRO A 547 -19.50 -36.36 26.39
CA PRO A 547 -20.63 -35.45 26.52
C PRO A 547 -20.64 -34.42 25.39
N SER A 548 -21.82 -33.95 25.00
CA SER A 548 -21.97 -32.70 24.24
C SER A 548 -21.41 -31.52 25.02
N LEU A 549 -20.90 -30.52 24.29
CA LEU A 549 -20.40 -29.27 24.85
C LEU A 549 -21.43 -28.15 24.61
N PRO A 550 -21.56 -27.17 25.52
CA PRO A 550 -22.37 -25.99 25.27
C PRO A 550 -21.64 -25.05 24.30
N LEU A 551 -22.40 -24.46 23.38
CA LEU A 551 -21.93 -23.40 22.49
C LEU A 551 -22.16 -22.04 23.16
N VAL A 552 -21.28 -21.07 22.91
CA VAL A 552 -21.63 -19.65 23.12
C VAL A 552 -22.55 -19.24 21.98
N THR A 553 -23.67 -18.60 22.31
CA THR A 553 -24.65 -18.12 21.34
C THR A 553 -24.81 -16.61 21.41
N ASP A 554 -25.27 -16.01 20.31
CA ASP A 554 -25.46 -14.57 20.18
C ASP A 554 -26.88 -14.22 19.69
N MET A 555 -27.22 -12.93 19.74
CA MET A 555 -28.43 -12.38 19.13
C MET A 555 -28.15 -11.80 17.73
N GLY A 556 -29.12 -11.95 16.83
CA GLY A 556 -29.09 -11.35 15.51
C GLY A 556 -30.15 -10.28 15.33
N ILE A 557 -30.17 -9.68 14.13
CA ILE A 557 -31.17 -8.70 13.71
C ILE A 557 -31.71 -9.12 12.35
N ILE A 558 -33.04 -9.20 12.23
CA ILE A 558 -33.74 -9.19 10.96
C ILE A 558 -34.37 -7.81 10.76
N GLN A 559 -34.11 -7.17 9.62
CA GLN A 559 -34.71 -5.90 9.24
C GLN A 559 -35.99 -6.16 8.45
N VAL A 560 -37.08 -5.53 8.87
CA VAL A 560 -38.26 -5.35 8.03
C VAL A 560 -38.01 -4.10 7.20
N ASP A 561 -37.98 -4.26 5.88
CA ASP A 561 -37.59 -3.17 4.98
C ASP A 561 -38.74 -2.18 4.75
N GLN A 562 -38.39 -0.93 4.47
CA GLN A 562 -39.34 0.09 4.05
C GLN A 562 -39.36 0.18 2.51
N LEU A 563 -40.56 0.21 1.92
CA LEU A 563 -40.70 0.46 0.50
C LEU A 563 -40.17 1.87 0.17
N GLY A 564 -39.23 1.96 -0.77
CA GLY A 564 -38.50 3.17 -1.13
C GLY A 564 -37.16 3.39 -0.42
N ASP A 565 -36.78 2.57 0.56
CA ASP A 565 -35.49 2.60 1.26
C ASP A 565 -34.48 1.74 0.48
N VAL A 566 -33.79 2.34 -0.48
CA VAL A 566 -32.96 1.67 -1.50
C VAL A 566 -31.50 1.54 -1.04
N ASN A 567 -31.05 2.42 -0.15
CA ASN A 567 -29.77 2.26 0.52
C ASN A 567 -29.82 1.28 1.72
N LEU A 568 -31.01 0.93 2.20
CA LEU A 568 -31.32 0.06 3.34
C LEU A 568 -30.95 0.64 4.73
N ASP A 569 -30.89 1.98 4.86
CA ASP A 569 -30.54 2.71 6.09
C ASP A 569 -31.72 3.03 7.03
N GLN A 570 -32.93 2.55 6.69
CA GLN A 570 -34.19 2.68 7.44
C GLN A 570 -34.87 4.06 7.30
N HIS A 571 -34.47 4.85 6.31
CA HIS A 571 -35.12 6.09 5.91
C HIS A 571 -35.48 6.05 4.43
N VAL A 572 -36.41 6.92 4.00
CA VAL A 572 -36.70 7.14 2.58
C VAL A 572 -36.38 8.60 2.30
N ASP A 573 -35.25 8.81 1.64
CA ASP A 573 -34.44 10.01 1.69
C ASP A 573 -33.88 10.35 0.28
N VAL A 574 -33.16 11.47 0.16
CA VAL A 574 -32.50 11.90 -1.09
C VAL A 574 -31.49 10.86 -1.60
N ALA A 575 -30.88 10.07 -0.71
CA ALA A 575 -29.97 8.97 -1.08
C ALA A 575 -30.65 7.92 -1.98
N ASP A 576 -31.92 7.60 -1.73
CA ASP A 576 -32.66 6.57 -2.47
C ASP A 576 -33.04 7.04 -3.86
N ALA A 577 -33.48 8.29 -3.98
CA ALA A 577 -33.70 8.94 -5.27
C ALA A 577 -32.39 9.00 -6.10
N VAL A 578 -31.24 9.23 -5.46
CA VAL A 578 -29.92 9.17 -6.12
C VAL A 578 -29.59 7.74 -6.57
N ASN A 579 -29.87 6.73 -5.75
CA ASN A 579 -29.65 5.32 -6.10
C ASN A 579 -30.54 4.88 -7.28
N ILE A 580 -31.81 5.25 -7.30
CA ILE A 580 -32.73 4.98 -8.42
C ILE A 580 -32.25 5.69 -9.69
N VAL A 581 -31.90 6.98 -9.64
CA VAL A 581 -31.33 7.70 -10.80
C VAL A 581 -30.06 7.01 -11.32
N ALA A 582 -29.22 6.49 -10.43
CA ALA A 582 -28.00 5.79 -10.81
C ALA A 582 -28.26 4.37 -11.39
N GLN A 583 -29.25 3.63 -10.87
CA GLN A 583 -29.73 2.36 -11.41
C GLN A 583 -30.31 2.55 -12.83
N ILE A 584 -31.23 3.50 -13.01
CA ILE A 584 -31.87 3.79 -14.30
C ILE A 584 -30.83 4.15 -15.36
N LEU A 585 -29.88 5.03 -15.02
CA LEU A 585 -28.77 5.40 -15.91
C LEU A 585 -27.70 4.29 -16.04
N GLY A 586 -27.85 3.14 -15.38
CA GLY A 586 -26.91 2.02 -15.43
C GLY A 586 -25.51 2.40 -14.98
N ASN A 587 -25.39 3.19 -13.91
CA ASN A 587 -24.11 3.57 -13.28
C ASN A 587 -23.61 2.49 -12.32
N PHE A 588 -24.52 1.77 -11.68
CA PHE A 588 -24.29 0.50 -10.98
C PHE A 588 -25.51 -0.42 -11.20
N SER A 589 -25.56 -1.56 -10.50
CA SER A 589 -26.73 -2.44 -10.44
C SER A 589 -27.11 -2.69 -8.99
N LEU A 590 -28.38 -2.53 -8.63
CA LEU A 590 -28.93 -2.92 -7.33
C LEU A 590 -28.81 -4.43 -7.10
N ASN A 591 -28.65 -4.85 -5.83
CA ASN A 591 -28.82 -6.26 -5.46
C ASN A 591 -30.32 -6.64 -5.39
N GLU A 592 -30.64 -7.93 -5.24
CA GLU A 592 -32.02 -8.44 -5.33
C GLU A 592 -32.98 -7.81 -4.31
N ARG A 593 -32.54 -7.60 -3.07
CA ARG A 593 -33.31 -6.94 -2.01
C ARG A 593 -33.41 -5.44 -2.23
N GLN A 594 -32.31 -4.80 -2.64
CA GLN A 594 -32.29 -3.38 -3.01
C GLN A 594 -33.18 -3.08 -4.24
N PHE A 595 -33.43 -4.08 -5.09
CA PHE A 595 -34.36 -3.97 -6.21
C PHE A 595 -35.82 -4.02 -5.74
N GLU A 596 -36.17 -4.94 -4.82
CA GLU A 596 -37.53 -5.02 -4.24
C GLU A 596 -37.99 -3.72 -3.59
N VAL A 597 -37.14 -3.10 -2.77
CA VAL A 597 -37.42 -1.81 -2.13
C VAL A 597 -37.47 -0.63 -3.12
N ALA A 598 -36.85 -0.78 -4.30
CA ALA A 598 -36.81 0.26 -5.33
C ALA A 598 -37.98 0.18 -6.32
N ASP A 599 -38.56 -1.00 -6.57
CA ASP A 599 -39.76 -1.20 -7.40
C ASP A 599 -41.03 -0.80 -6.61
N VAL A 600 -41.16 0.50 -6.35
CA VAL A 600 -42.24 1.07 -5.53
C VAL A 600 -43.59 1.11 -6.25
N VAL A 601 -43.63 0.88 -7.56
CA VAL A 601 -44.87 0.68 -8.34
C VAL A 601 -45.18 -0.80 -8.67
N THR A 602 -44.38 -1.73 -8.17
CA THR A 602 -44.55 -3.20 -8.28
C THR A 602 -44.75 -3.69 -9.72
N ASN A 603 -43.75 -3.51 -10.58
CA ASN A 603 -43.80 -3.80 -12.00
C ASN A 603 -42.69 -4.72 -12.55
N ASP A 604 -41.82 -5.27 -11.67
CA ASP A 604 -40.61 -6.06 -11.99
C ASP A 604 -39.50 -5.28 -12.74
N VAL A 605 -39.48 -3.95 -12.63
CA VAL A 605 -38.48 -3.02 -13.20
C VAL A 605 -38.17 -1.92 -12.16
N VAL A 606 -37.08 -1.18 -12.35
CA VAL A 606 -36.84 0.10 -11.65
C VAL A 606 -36.63 1.16 -12.71
N ASP A 607 -37.62 2.04 -12.88
CA ASP A 607 -37.65 3.08 -13.92
C ASP A 607 -38.14 4.45 -13.40
N VAL A 608 -38.46 5.38 -14.30
CA VAL A 608 -38.94 6.73 -13.94
C VAL A 608 -40.24 6.75 -13.12
N PHE A 609 -41.09 5.73 -13.20
CA PHE A 609 -42.28 5.60 -12.33
C PHE A 609 -41.84 5.47 -10.87
N ASP A 610 -40.81 4.68 -10.60
CA ASP A 610 -40.26 4.47 -9.26
C ASP A 610 -39.54 5.69 -8.71
N LEU A 611 -38.83 6.42 -9.57
CA LEU A 611 -38.24 7.70 -9.17
C LEU A 611 -39.30 8.70 -8.71
N VAL A 612 -40.44 8.79 -9.42
CA VAL A 612 -41.57 9.64 -9.00
C VAL A 612 -42.23 9.06 -7.74
N GLY A 613 -42.31 7.74 -7.61
CA GLY A 613 -42.84 7.07 -6.42
C GLY A 613 -42.03 7.34 -5.15
N VAL A 614 -40.70 7.19 -5.20
CA VAL A 614 -39.80 7.50 -4.08
C VAL A 614 -39.77 8.99 -3.76
N VAL A 615 -39.74 9.88 -4.77
CA VAL A 615 -39.88 11.33 -4.51
C VAL A 615 -41.19 11.65 -3.80
N ASN A 616 -42.31 11.00 -4.17
CA ASN A 616 -43.57 11.14 -3.46
C ASN A 616 -43.49 10.63 -2.00
N LEU A 617 -42.86 9.47 -1.76
CA LEU A 617 -42.64 8.92 -0.42
C LEU A 617 -41.82 9.86 0.48
N ILE A 618 -40.70 10.41 -0.02
CA ILE A 618 -39.86 11.39 0.69
C ILE A 618 -40.69 12.61 1.15
N PHE A 619 -41.62 13.06 0.31
CA PHE A 619 -42.51 14.18 0.61
C PHE A 619 -43.79 13.78 1.39
N GLY A 620 -43.95 12.51 1.78
CA GLY A 620 -45.12 12.00 2.51
C GLY A 620 -46.41 11.97 1.68
N VAL A 621 -46.30 12.00 0.34
CA VAL A 621 -47.42 11.83 -0.59
C VAL A 621 -47.70 10.32 -0.72
N PRO A 622 -48.88 9.82 -0.31
CA PRO A 622 -49.15 8.39 -0.36
C PRO A 622 -49.20 7.85 -1.79
N ILE A 623 -48.24 6.99 -2.13
CA ILE A 623 -48.37 6.10 -3.29
C ILE A 623 -49.30 4.93 -2.95
N SER A 624 -49.87 4.30 -3.98
CA SER A 624 -50.68 3.09 -3.85
C SER A 624 -49.90 1.92 -4.48
N PRO A 625 -49.04 1.20 -3.74
CA PRO A 625 -48.29 0.08 -4.28
C PRO A 625 -49.25 -0.98 -4.81
N ALA A 626 -49.28 -1.10 -6.13
CA ALA A 626 -50.16 -1.94 -6.91
C ALA A 626 -49.66 -1.92 -8.37
N PRO A 627 -49.73 -3.04 -9.12
CA PRO A 627 -49.10 -3.15 -10.43
C PRO A 627 -49.38 -1.99 -11.38
N LEU A 628 -48.30 -1.44 -11.94
CA LEU A 628 -48.21 -0.18 -12.71
C LEU A 628 -49.54 0.30 -13.31
N GLN A 629 -50.12 1.32 -12.68
CA GLN A 629 -51.40 1.89 -13.11
C GLN A 629 -51.21 2.79 -14.33
N TYR A 630 -52.10 2.65 -15.31
CA TYR A 630 -52.12 3.51 -16.49
C TYR A 630 -53.03 4.71 -16.29
N ALA A 631 -52.51 5.91 -16.54
CA ALA A 631 -53.28 7.15 -16.56
C ALA A 631 -54.14 7.25 -17.83
N GLY A 632 -55.35 7.80 -17.66
CA GLY A 632 -56.28 8.10 -18.76
C GLY A 632 -56.75 6.89 -19.58
N SER A 633 -57.26 7.19 -20.77
CA SER A 633 -57.52 6.18 -21.84
C SER A 633 -57.02 6.61 -23.22
N GLU A 634 -56.47 7.82 -23.30
CA GLU A 634 -55.84 8.37 -24.49
C GLU A 634 -54.35 7.97 -24.54
N ILE A 635 -53.69 8.27 -25.66
CA ILE A 635 -52.33 7.80 -25.92
C ILE A 635 -51.49 9.01 -26.32
N ALA A 636 -50.43 9.28 -25.56
CA ALA A 636 -49.43 10.28 -25.88
C ALA A 636 -48.70 9.90 -27.17
N THR A 637 -48.47 10.90 -28.02
CA THR A 637 -47.46 10.78 -29.07
C THR A 637 -46.20 11.52 -28.65
N VAL A 638 -45.08 11.04 -29.16
CA VAL A 638 -43.72 11.57 -29.04
C VAL A 638 -43.04 11.28 -30.39
N ALA A 639 -42.10 12.10 -30.83
CA ALA A 639 -41.41 11.94 -32.10
C ALA A 639 -40.01 12.54 -32.04
N LEU A 640 -39.07 11.89 -32.73
CA LEU A 640 -37.72 12.38 -32.94
C LEU A 640 -37.69 13.11 -34.29
N GLN A 641 -37.51 14.44 -34.28
CA GLN A 641 -37.53 15.30 -35.45
C GLN A 641 -36.16 15.97 -35.67
N PHE A 642 -35.56 15.71 -36.83
CA PHE A 642 -34.34 16.36 -37.35
C PHE A 642 -34.37 16.35 -38.89
N GLU A 643 -33.45 17.07 -39.54
CA GLU A 643 -33.17 16.88 -40.97
C GLU A 643 -31.84 16.13 -41.10
N ASP A 644 -31.77 15.05 -41.90
CA ASP A 644 -30.56 14.23 -42.03
C ASP A 644 -29.34 15.10 -42.43
N PRO A 645 -28.34 15.28 -41.55
CA PRO A 645 -27.30 16.29 -41.75
C PRO A 645 -26.35 15.87 -42.86
N LEU A 646 -26.12 16.78 -43.82
CA LEU A 646 -25.12 16.62 -44.87
C LEU A 646 -23.73 16.35 -44.25
N ALA A 647 -22.91 15.53 -44.92
CA ALA A 647 -21.60 15.11 -44.41
C ALA A 647 -20.72 16.32 -43.99
N GLY A 648 -20.49 16.45 -42.67
CA GLY A 648 -19.75 17.56 -42.06
C GLY A 648 -20.56 18.77 -41.60
N THR A 649 -21.90 18.78 -41.73
CA THR A 649 -22.77 19.81 -41.13
C THR A 649 -23.26 19.42 -39.73
N SER A 650 -23.88 20.38 -39.05
CA SER A 650 -24.57 20.20 -37.77
C SER A 650 -26.06 20.55 -37.88
N ASP A 651 -26.90 19.81 -37.18
CA ASP A 651 -28.34 20.09 -37.01
C ASP A 651 -28.73 19.96 -35.53
N VAL A 652 -30.01 20.16 -35.17
CA VAL A 652 -30.54 19.98 -33.82
C VAL A 652 -31.70 18.99 -33.81
N LEU A 653 -31.42 17.78 -33.33
CA LEU A 653 -32.40 16.74 -33.10
C LEU A 653 -33.33 17.17 -31.96
N THR A 654 -34.61 17.39 -32.29
CA THR A 654 -35.63 17.81 -31.33
C THR A 654 -36.58 16.66 -31.07
N ILE A 655 -36.80 16.34 -29.80
CA ILE A 655 -37.87 15.41 -29.40
C ILE A 655 -39.12 16.23 -29.10
N LYS A 656 -40.25 15.84 -29.66
CA LYS A 656 -41.55 16.52 -29.53
C LYS A 656 -42.62 15.55 -29.08
N SER A 657 -43.71 16.05 -28.50
CA SER A 657 -44.82 15.23 -28.02
C SER A 657 -46.17 15.91 -28.16
N GLU A 658 -47.23 15.10 -28.13
CA GLU A 658 -48.63 15.50 -27.90
C GLU A 658 -49.15 14.67 -26.71
N LEU A 659 -49.43 15.34 -25.60
CA LEU A 659 -49.59 14.75 -24.27
C LEU A 659 -51.04 14.86 -23.77
N PRO A 660 -51.72 13.76 -23.40
CA PRO A 660 -53.09 13.79 -22.89
C PRO A 660 -53.17 14.11 -21.38
N GLU A 661 -52.08 13.88 -20.64
CA GLU A 661 -51.97 14.05 -19.18
C GLU A 661 -50.76 14.95 -18.85
N ILE A 662 -50.73 15.53 -17.64
CA ILE A 662 -49.59 16.30 -17.14
C ILE A 662 -48.45 15.34 -16.77
N ILE A 663 -47.22 15.62 -17.22
CA ILE A 663 -46.08 14.71 -17.07
C ILE A 663 -45.05 15.28 -16.06
N ALA A 664 -44.82 14.51 -14.99
CA ALA A 664 -43.85 14.83 -13.93
C ALA A 664 -42.52 14.08 -14.09
N GLY A 665 -42.48 12.99 -14.85
CA GLY A 665 -41.26 12.21 -15.09
C GLY A 665 -41.20 11.68 -16.54
N VAL A 666 -40.01 11.71 -17.13
CA VAL A 666 -39.75 11.19 -18.48
C VAL A 666 -38.49 10.35 -18.48
N GLU A 667 -38.56 9.13 -19.01
CA GLU A 667 -37.38 8.36 -19.41
C GLU A 667 -37.44 8.07 -20.91
N MET A 668 -36.29 8.11 -21.57
CA MET A 668 -36.18 7.72 -22.97
C MET A 668 -34.82 7.10 -23.30
N ASP A 669 -34.84 6.12 -24.20
CA ASP A 669 -33.64 5.57 -24.83
C ASP A 669 -33.57 6.03 -26.29
N ILE A 670 -32.44 6.64 -26.65
CA ILE A 670 -32.10 7.09 -27.99
C ILE A 670 -30.97 6.18 -28.50
N THR A 671 -31.20 5.44 -29.58
CA THR A 671 -30.14 4.74 -30.30
C THR A 671 -29.68 5.53 -31.53
N TYR A 672 -28.42 5.36 -31.93
CA TYR A 672 -27.81 6.02 -33.08
C TYR A 672 -26.65 5.21 -33.65
N ASP A 673 -26.22 5.44 -34.90
CA ASP A 673 -24.93 4.91 -35.37
C ASP A 673 -23.79 5.90 -35.04
N PRO A 674 -22.89 5.60 -34.08
CA PRO A 674 -21.78 6.47 -33.72
C PRO A 674 -20.72 6.64 -34.82
N ARG A 675 -20.83 5.89 -35.93
CA ARG A 675 -19.99 6.02 -37.14
C ARG A 675 -20.48 7.12 -38.07
N THR A 676 -21.79 7.41 -38.10
CA THR A 676 -22.40 8.40 -39.00
C THR A 676 -22.64 9.72 -38.28
N ILE A 677 -23.08 9.71 -37.02
CA ILE A 677 -23.30 10.93 -36.23
C ILE A 677 -22.54 10.96 -34.90
N LEU A 678 -22.37 12.18 -34.41
CA LEU A 678 -22.07 12.50 -33.02
C LEU A 678 -23.29 13.20 -32.41
N LEU A 679 -23.76 12.68 -31.28
CA LEU A 679 -24.66 13.42 -30.39
C LEU A 679 -23.84 14.41 -29.54
N GLY A 680 -24.47 15.55 -29.24
CA GLY A 680 -23.99 16.53 -28.26
C GLY A 680 -24.61 16.30 -26.89
N ILE A 681 -24.43 17.27 -26.00
CA ILE A 681 -25.11 17.31 -24.70
C ILE A 681 -26.61 17.61 -24.97
N PRO A 682 -27.56 16.83 -24.41
CA PRO A 682 -28.97 17.18 -24.47
C PRO A 682 -29.25 18.48 -23.69
N GLU A 683 -30.15 19.31 -24.23
CA GLU A 683 -30.63 20.55 -23.64
C GLU A 683 -32.15 20.43 -23.40
N VAL A 684 -32.60 20.83 -22.21
CA VAL A 684 -34.04 20.88 -21.87
C VAL A 684 -34.71 22.03 -22.64
N THR A 685 -35.93 21.81 -23.12
CA THR A 685 -36.72 22.82 -23.83
C THR A 685 -37.44 23.75 -22.86
N LYS A 686 -38.11 24.78 -23.40
CA LYS A 686 -38.95 25.67 -22.60
C LYS A 686 -40.26 25.00 -22.12
N ASP A 687 -40.73 23.96 -22.80
CA ASP A 687 -42.00 23.31 -22.44
C ASP A 687 -41.80 22.25 -21.33
N ALA A 688 -40.54 21.98 -20.95
CA ALA A 688 -40.13 21.08 -19.89
C ALA A 688 -39.11 21.71 -18.92
N ASP A 689 -38.96 23.04 -18.89
CA ASP A 689 -37.88 23.72 -18.14
C ASP A 689 -38.00 23.65 -16.60
N GLY A 690 -39.15 23.22 -16.08
CA GLY A 690 -39.35 22.85 -14.67
C GLY A 690 -38.88 21.44 -14.30
N LEU A 691 -38.41 20.62 -15.25
CA LEU A 691 -37.84 19.28 -14.99
C LEU A 691 -36.31 19.32 -14.94
N THR A 692 -35.72 18.67 -13.94
CA THR A 692 -34.28 18.38 -13.91
C THR A 692 -33.97 17.17 -14.79
N MET A 693 -33.00 17.31 -15.69
CA MET A 693 -32.57 16.25 -16.61
C MET A 693 -31.18 15.70 -16.24
N SER A 694 -31.07 14.37 -16.23
CA SER A 694 -29.82 13.61 -16.23
C SER A 694 -29.75 12.72 -17.47
N TYR A 695 -28.55 12.39 -17.94
CA TYR A 695 -28.38 11.53 -19.12
C TYR A 695 -27.07 10.75 -19.05
N LYS A 696 -26.98 9.68 -19.84
CA LYS A 696 -25.76 8.91 -20.07
C LYS A 696 -25.71 8.44 -21.52
N ASP A 697 -24.67 8.86 -22.24
CA ASP A 697 -24.29 8.30 -23.55
C ASP A 697 -23.16 7.28 -23.34
N ASN A 698 -23.29 6.10 -23.93
CA ASN A 698 -22.25 5.07 -23.87
C ASN A 698 -21.18 5.24 -24.97
N GLY A 699 -21.34 6.18 -25.91
CA GLY A 699 -20.45 6.40 -27.06
C GLY A 699 -20.46 5.28 -28.10
N MET A 700 -21.30 4.26 -27.91
CA MET A 700 -21.45 3.06 -28.73
C MET A 700 -22.82 2.99 -29.41
N GLY A 701 -23.58 4.09 -29.43
CA GLY A 701 -24.87 4.19 -30.11
C GLY A 701 -26.10 4.05 -29.20
N ARG A 702 -25.99 4.24 -27.88
CA ARG A 702 -27.14 4.41 -26.97
C ARG A 702 -26.90 5.56 -25.98
N MET A 703 -27.81 6.53 -26.00
CA MET A 703 -27.97 7.54 -24.97
C MET A 703 -29.29 7.31 -24.23
N LYS A 704 -29.24 7.17 -22.90
CA LYS A 704 -30.44 7.22 -22.05
C LYS A 704 -30.57 8.63 -21.46
N VAL A 705 -31.78 9.16 -21.43
CA VAL A 705 -32.13 10.43 -20.80
C VAL A 705 -33.24 10.19 -19.77
N LEU A 706 -33.11 10.81 -18.60
CA LEU A 706 -34.04 10.72 -17.47
C LEU A 706 -34.34 12.13 -16.98
N MET A 707 -35.62 12.47 -16.80
CA MET A 707 -36.10 13.78 -16.36
C MET A 707 -37.13 13.62 -15.25
N HIS A 708 -37.09 14.48 -14.23
CA HIS A 708 -38.09 14.52 -13.15
C HIS A 708 -38.42 15.97 -12.77
N CYS A 709 -39.64 16.22 -12.32
CA CYS A 709 -40.09 17.55 -11.91
C CYS A 709 -39.30 18.06 -10.70
N THR A 710 -38.88 19.33 -10.74
CA THR A 710 -38.20 19.99 -9.60
C THR A 710 -39.11 20.23 -8.39
N ASN A 711 -40.43 20.16 -8.56
CA ASN A 711 -41.42 20.35 -7.51
C ASN A 711 -42.69 19.49 -7.76
N PRO A 712 -42.88 18.35 -7.07
CA PRO A 712 -44.04 17.48 -7.29
C PRO A 712 -45.39 18.10 -6.86
N PHE A 713 -45.37 19.27 -6.19
CA PHE A 713 -46.56 20.00 -5.76
C PHE A 713 -46.97 21.17 -6.65
N ASP A 714 -46.23 21.42 -7.73
CA ASP A 714 -46.47 22.55 -8.64
C ASP A 714 -46.74 22.03 -10.05
N ASP A 715 -48.03 21.91 -10.38
CA ASP A 715 -48.48 21.48 -11.71
C ASP A 715 -47.96 22.42 -12.82
N GLU A 716 -47.66 23.70 -12.55
CA GLU A 716 -47.09 24.62 -13.55
C GLU A 716 -45.60 24.34 -13.85
N ALA A 717 -44.89 23.62 -12.97
CA ALA A 717 -43.51 23.18 -13.18
C ALA A 717 -43.40 21.85 -13.95
N MET A 718 -44.53 21.17 -14.20
CA MET A 718 -44.61 19.91 -14.95
C MET A 718 -44.85 20.16 -16.45
N ILE A 719 -44.62 19.15 -17.30
CA ILE A 719 -44.92 19.27 -18.73
C ILE A 719 -46.44 19.25 -18.92
N GLN A 720 -46.97 20.32 -19.52
CA GLN A 720 -48.41 20.52 -19.69
C GLN A 720 -49.01 19.62 -20.77
N THR A 721 -50.34 19.44 -20.73
CA THR A 721 -51.09 18.74 -21.77
C THR A 721 -51.06 19.50 -23.12
N GLY A 722 -51.19 18.75 -24.21
CA GLY A 722 -51.08 19.26 -25.58
C GLY A 722 -49.68 19.07 -26.17
N VAL A 723 -49.30 19.95 -27.11
CA VAL A 723 -48.04 19.82 -27.86
C VAL A 723 -46.89 20.50 -27.13
N ALA A 724 -45.79 19.78 -26.96
CA ALA A 724 -44.55 20.25 -26.33
C ALA A 724 -43.31 19.79 -27.13
N ASP A 725 -42.25 20.60 -27.17
CA ASP A 725 -40.90 20.07 -27.40
C ASP A 725 -40.36 19.55 -26.04
N LEU A 726 -39.72 18.38 -25.96
CA LEU A 726 -39.20 17.80 -24.69
C LEU A 726 -37.71 18.11 -24.44
N ILE A 727 -36.83 17.70 -25.37
CA ILE A 727 -35.39 17.97 -25.33
C ILE A 727 -34.85 18.25 -26.73
N ARG A 728 -33.68 18.88 -26.78
CA ARG A 728 -32.92 19.16 -28.01
C ARG A 728 -31.49 18.66 -27.88
N ILE A 729 -31.00 17.97 -28.90
CA ILE A 729 -29.65 17.40 -28.96
C ILE A 729 -28.95 17.97 -30.18
N PRO A 730 -27.88 18.76 -30.03
CA PRO A 730 -27.05 19.18 -31.15
C PRO A 730 -26.40 17.95 -31.79
N ILE A 731 -26.55 17.73 -33.09
CA ILE A 731 -25.95 16.60 -33.81
C ILE A 731 -24.93 17.06 -34.85
N ARG A 732 -23.96 16.20 -35.18
CA ARG A 732 -22.95 16.45 -36.22
C ARG A 732 -22.69 15.22 -37.08
N ALA A 733 -22.75 15.37 -38.40
CA ALA A 733 -22.42 14.31 -39.35
C ALA A 733 -20.91 14.08 -39.42
N ARG A 734 -20.49 12.80 -39.35
CA ARG A 734 -19.14 12.35 -39.67
C ARG A 734 -18.99 12.20 -41.19
N SER A 735 -17.81 12.49 -41.72
CA SER A 735 -17.64 12.83 -43.13
C SER A 735 -17.37 11.64 -44.08
N HIS A 736 -18.19 10.58 -44.02
CA HIS A 736 -18.20 9.50 -45.03
C HIS A 736 -19.60 8.92 -45.21
N GLU A 737 -19.94 8.65 -46.47
CA GLU A 737 -21.09 7.89 -47.00
C GLU A 737 -22.30 7.73 -46.06
N VAL A 738 -23.21 8.71 -46.13
CA VAL A 738 -24.53 8.67 -45.54
C VAL A 738 -25.47 7.88 -46.46
N ASP A 739 -25.87 6.68 -46.03
CA ASP A 739 -27.07 6.01 -46.55
C ASP A 739 -28.33 6.60 -45.90
N GLU A 740 -29.41 6.70 -46.68
CA GLU A 740 -30.65 7.44 -46.35
C GLU A 740 -31.56 6.76 -45.28
N ASN A 741 -31.01 5.87 -44.45
CA ASN A 741 -31.74 5.14 -43.41
C ASN A 741 -31.45 5.72 -42.01
N SER A 742 -32.07 6.86 -41.71
CA SER A 742 -32.30 7.47 -40.37
C SER A 742 -31.27 7.16 -39.27
N GLN A 743 -30.38 8.11 -39.01
CA GLN A 743 -29.18 7.89 -38.20
C GLN A 743 -29.40 7.84 -36.67
N ALA A 744 -30.61 8.16 -36.20
CA ALA A 744 -31.01 8.11 -34.79
C ALA A 744 -32.48 7.70 -34.62
N PHE A 745 -32.79 7.00 -33.54
CA PHE A 745 -34.12 6.50 -33.20
C PHE A 745 -34.41 6.63 -31.70
N LEU A 746 -35.65 6.92 -31.33
CA LEU A 746 -36.15 6.60 -30.00
C LEU A 746 -36.54 5.12 -29.98
N THR A 747 -36.06 4.37 -28.98
CA THR A 747 -36.33 2.92 -28.83
C THR A 747 -37.10 2.58 -27.56
N ASN A 748 -37.07 3.45 -26.55
CA ASN A 748 -37.98 3.41 -25.40
C ASN A 748 -38.41 4.84 -25.04
N VAL A 749 -39.64 5.03 -24.58
CA VAL A 749 -40.15 6.27 -23.97
C VAL A 749 -41.16 5.91 -22.89
N LEU A 750 -40.90 6.31 -21.66
CA LEU A 750 -41.78 6.18 -20.49
C LEU A 750 -42.16 7.58 -20.00
N LEU A 751 -43.44 7.80 -19.71
CA LEU A 751 -43.99 9.09 -19.26
C LEU A 751 -44.81 8.89 -17.98
N SER A 752 -44.34 9.43 -16.86
CA SER A 752 -45.01 9.38 -15.56
C SER A 752 -45.83 10.64 -15.30
N THR A 753 -47.06 10.47 -14.83
CA THR A 753 -47.78 11.55 -14.12
C THR A 753 -47.12 11.86 -12.77
N SER A 754 -47.58 12.91 -12.09
CA SER A 754 -47.21 13.21 -10.69
C SER A 754 -47.58 12.10 -9.69
N THR A 755 -48.55 11.25 -10.04
CA THR A 755 -49.01 10.11 -9.21
C THR A 755 -48.26 8.80 -9.49
N ALA A 756 -47.03 8.86 -10.00
CA ALA A 756 -46.22 7.69 -10.39
C ALA A 756 -46.97 6.72 -11.35
N SER A 757 -47.84 7.26 -12.22
CA SER A 757 -48.71 6.46 -13.09
C SER A 757 -48.29 6.57 -14.56
N ALA A 758 -48.30 5.46 -15.29
CA ALA A 758 -47.85 5.39 -16.67
C ALA A 758 -48.86 6.00 -17.65
N VAL A 759 -48.46 7.02 -18.40
CA VAL A 759 -49.18 7.45 -19.59
C VAL A 759 -48.89 6.46 -20.72
N ARG A 760 -49.90 6.07 -21.50
CA ARG A 760 -49.70 5.21 -22.67
C ARG A 760 -49.04 6.03 -23.78
N VAL A 761 -48.01 5.49 -24.42
CA VAL A 761 -47.18 6.24 -25.38
C VAL A 761 -47.06 5.46 -26.70
N GLN A 762 -47.37 6.09 -27.85
CA GLN A 762 -47.24 5.51 -29.21
C GLN A 762 -46.51 6.45 -30.20
N GLY A 763 -45.55 5.92 -30.98
CA GLY A 763 -44.99 6.59 -32.16
C GLY A 763 -43.46 6.63 -32.33
N PHE A 764 -42.69 5.89 -31.51
CA PHE A 764 -41.24 6.15 -31.36
C PHE A 764 -40.40 5.24 -32.24
N GLY A 765 -39.54 5.87 -33.04
CA GLY A 765 -38.84 5.23 -34.13
C GLY A 765 -39.77 4.81 -35.29
N PRO A 766 -39.22 4.47 -36.46
CA PRO A 766 -39.91 3.57 -37.36
C PRO A 766 -40.12 2.25 -36.63
N ALA A 767 -41.27 1.60 -36.84
CA ALA A 767 -41.60 0.36 -36.14
C ALA A 767 -40.46 -0.67 -36.25
N LEU A 768 -39.73 -0.88 -35.14
CA LEU A 768 -38.62 -1.83 -35.08
C LEU A 768 -39.14 -3.19 -35.55
N PRO A 769 -38.42 -3.92 -36.42
CA PRO A 769 -38.96 -5.15 -36.99
C PRO A 769 -39.27 -6.18 -35.91
N THR A 770 -40.54 -6.32 -35.52
CA THR A 770 -40.98 -7.28 -34.49
C THR A 770 -40.74 -8.74 -34.88
N THR A 771 -40.29 -8.99 -36.11
CA THR A 771 -39.98 -10.30 -36.66
C THR A 771 -38.60 -10.32 -37.33
N PHE A 772 -37.74 -11.18 -36.81
CA PHE A 772 -36.51 -11.63 -37.48
C PHE A 772 -36.81 -12.06 -38.92
N THR A 773 -36.23 -11.38 -39.92
CA THR A 773 -36.57 -11.60 -41.34
C THR A 773 -35.35 -11.50 -42.24
N LEU A 774 -35.12 -12.53 -43.05
CA LEU A 774 -34.14 -12.51 -44.16
C LEU A 774 -34.88 -12.30 -45.48
N ARG A 775 -34.58 -11.24 -46.24
CA ARG A 775 -35.24 -10.96 -47.52
C ARG A 775 -34.60 -11.77 -48.67
N GLN A 776 -35.25 -11.73 -49.83
CA GLN A 776 -34.68 -12.30 -51.06
C GLN A 776 -33.65 -11.32 -51.62
N ASN A 777 -32.44 -11.78 -51.90
CA ASN A 777 -31.36 -10.96 -52.43
C ASN A 777 -31.76 -10.32 -53.76
N TYR A 778 -31.27 -9.10 -54.02
CA TYR A 778 -31.55 -8.37 -55.25
C TYR A 778 -30.25 -7.87 -55.91
N PRO A 779 -30.12 -7.93 -57.25
CA PRO A 779 -30.95 -8.72 -58.17
C PRO A 779 -30.82 -10.23 -57.91
N ASN A 780 -31.72 -11.04 -58.45
CA ASN A 780 -31.59 -12.50 -58.47
C ASN A 780 -32.27 -13.07 -59.74
N PRO A 781 -31.53 -13.59 -60.74
CA PRO A 781 -30.09 -13.81 -60.76
C PRO A 781 -29.24 -12.52 -60.70
N PHE A 782 -27.97 -12.66 -60.31
CA PHE A 782 -27.04 -11.52 -60.18
C PHE A 782 -25.69 -11.77 -60.88
N ASN A 783 -24.98 -10.69 -61.19
CA ASN A 783 -23.64 -10.71 -61.81
C ASN A 783 -22.92 -9.34 -61.61
N PRO A 784 -21.75 -9.26 -60.92
CA PRO A 784 -21.24 -10.17 -59.91
C PRO A 784 -21.71 -9.81 -58.48
N THR A 785 -22.39 -8.68 -58.30
CA THR A 785 -22.83 -8.16 -57.00
C THR A 785 -24.33 -8.34 -56.75
N THR A 786 -24.70 -8.51 -55.48
CA THR A 786 -26.09 -8.49 -55.01
C THR A 786 -26.17 -7.99 -53.57
N THR A 787 -27.21 -7.22 -53.26
CA THR A 787 -27.56 -6.79 -51.90
C THR A 787 -28.43 -7.85 -51.23
N ILE A 788 -28.14 -8.13 -49.96
CA ILE A 788 -28.89 -9.00 -49.06
C ILE A 788 -29.43 -8.16 -47.90
N GLU A 789 -30.71 -7.80 -47.97
CA GLU A 789 -31.42 -7.11 -46.90
C GLU A 789 -31.91 -8.09 -45.82
N PHE A 790 -31.91 -7.66 -44.56
CA PHE A 790 -32.48 -8.40 -43.43
C PHE A 790 -32.93 -7.48 -42.28
N SER A 791 -33.66 -8.05 -41.32
CA SER A 791 -34.28 -7.35 -40.20
C SER A 791 -34.01 -8.09 -38.89
N ILE A 792 -33.59 -7.34 -37.87
CA ILE A 792 -33.31 -7.77 -36.50
C ILE A 792 -34.39 -7.19 -35.58
N ASN A 793 -34.97 -8.02 -34.71
CA ASN A 793 -35.94 -7.60 -33.69
C ASN A 793 -35.26 -7.10 -32.41
N GLY A 794 -35.99 -6.40 -31.53
CA GLY A 794 -35.42 -5.79 -30.32
C GLY A 794 -34.79 -6.75 -29.30
N GLY A 795 -35.19 -8.03 -29.30
CA GLY A 795 -35.13 -8.83 -28.08
C GLY A 795 -36.03 -8.24 -26.99
N GLU A 796 -35.87 -8.68 -25.75
CA GLU A 796 -36.63 -8.13 -24.61
C GLU A 796 -36.06 -6.78 -24.14
N ASN A 797 -34.76 -6.55 -24.31
CA ASN A 797 -34.03 -5.38 -23.78
C ASN A 797 -33.51 -4.38 -24.85
N GLY A 798 -34.00 -4.45 -26.09
CA GLY A 798 -33.56 -3.56 -27.20
C GLY A 798 -32.08 -3.69 -27.60
N GLY A 799 -31.43 -4.77 -27.19
CA GLY A 799 -29.97 -4.89 -27.15
C GLY A 799 -29.28 -5.21 -28.48
N MET A 800 -27.96 -4.98 -28.49
CA MET A 800 -27.06 -5.53 -29.51
C MET A 800 -27.16 -7.05 -29.52
N GLN A 801 -27.43 -7.64 -30.68
CA GLN A 801 -27.52 -9.09 -30.86
C GLN A 801 -26.38 -9.59 -31.76
N ARG A 802 -25.82 -10.76 -31.46
CA ARG A 802 -24.76 -11.34 -32.30
C ARG A 802 -25.35 -11.99 -33.54
N VAL A 803 -24.98 -11.46 -34.70
CA VAL A 803 -25.50 -11.86 -36.01
C VAL A 803 -24.45 -12.57 -36.83
N SER A 804 -24.81 -13.78 -37.31
CA SER A 804 -24.08 -14.53 -38.33
C SER A 804 -24.87 -14.47 -39.65
N LEU A 805 -24.22 -14.02 -40.73
CA LEU A 805 -24.73 -14.11 -42.10
C LEU A 805 -23.69 -14.78 -43.00
N ASP A 806 -23.92 -16.06 -43.27
CA ASP A 806 -23.00 -16.95 -43.99
C ASP A 806 -23.53 -17.33 -45.37
N VAL A 807 -22.63 -17.47 -46.34
CA VAL A 807 -22.90 -18.02 -47.68
C VAL A 807 -22.36 -19.45 -47.78
N PHE A 808 -23.17 -20.33 -48.39
CA PHE A 808 -22.87 -21.74 -48.63
C PHE A 808 -23.11 -22.12 -50.09
N ASN A 809 -22.41 -23.14 -50.57
CA ASN A 809 -22.72 -23.76 -51.86
C ASN A 809 -23.84 -24.81 -51.72
N ILE A 810 -24.29 -25.37 -52.86
CA ILE A 810 -25.38 -26.37 -52.89
C ILE A 810 -25.06 -27.71 -52.18
N LEU A 811 -23.80 -27.96 -51.81
CA LEU A 811 -23.38 -29.11 -51.00
C LEU A 811 -23.38 -28.81 -49.49
N GLY A 812 -23.82 -27.62 -49.08
CA GLY A 812 -23.78 -27.16 -47.69
C GLY A 812 -22.37 -26.78 -47.19
N GLN A 813 -21.38 -26.70 -48.08
CA GLN A 813 -20.04 -26.22 -47.71
C GLN A 813 -20.07 -24.69 -47.60
N HIS A 814 -19.47 -24.16 -46.54
CA HIS A 814 -19.30 -22.72 -46.33
C HIS A 814 -18.40 -22.11 -47.43
N VAL A 815 -18.68 -20.86 -47.77
CA VAL A 815 -18.08 -20.13 -48.91
C VAL A 815 -17.56 -18.77 -48.47
N LYS A 816 -18.36 -18.00 -47.73
CA LYS A 816 -17.98 -16.68 -47.21
C LYS A 816 -18.82 -16.32 -45.99
N SER A 817 -18.20 -15.83 -44.92
CA SER A 817 -18.94 -15.09 -43.88
C SER A 817 -19.03 -13.63 -44.30
N LEU A 818 -20.26 -13.11 -44.40
CA LEU A 818 -20.51 -11.69 -44.70
C LEU A 818 -20.59 -10.86 -43.42
N ILE A 819 -21.12 -11.46 -42.35
CA ILE A 819 -21.24 -10.87 -41.01
C ILE A 819 -21.01 -11.98 -39.97
N ASP A 820 -20.14 -11.72 -39.00
CA ASP A 820 -20.11 -12.36 -37.67
C ASP A 820 -19.70 -11.29 -36.66
N ARG A 821 -20.69 -10.55 -36.15
CA ARG A 821 -20.51 -9.48 -35.16
C ARG A 821 -21.85 -9.13 -34.51
N GLU A 822 -21.79 -8.35 -33.45
CA GLU A 822 -22.97 -7.71 -32.87
C GLU A 822 -23.51 -6.58 -33.76
N LEU A 823 -24.84 -6.46 -33.79
CA LEU A 823 -25.60 -5.43 -34.51
C LEU A 823 -26.81 -5.00 -33.67
N PRO A 824 -27.23 -3.72 -33.73
CA PRO A 824 -28.44 -3.24 -33.08
C PRO A 824 -29.71 -3.75 -33.80
N ALA A 825 -30.84 -3.77 -33.10
CA ALA A 825 -32.15 -4.03 -33.70
C ALA A 825 -32.47 -3.01 -34.81
N GLY A 826 -33.17 -3.44 -35.86
CA GLY A 826 -33.46 -2.60 -37.04
C GLY A 826 -33.35 -3.35 -38.37
N ASN A 827 -33.33 -2.60 -39.47
CA ASN A 827 -33.08 -3.14 -40.81
C ASN A 827 -31.61 -2.96 -41.19
N HIS A 828 -31.04 -3.96 -41.87
CA HIS A 828 -29.63 -4.04 -42.24
C HIS A 828 -29.50 -4.57 -43.67
N GLU A 829 -28.42 -4.23 -44.35
CA GLU A 829 -28.05 -4.85 -45.62
C GLU A 829 -26.57 -5.17 -45.72
N VAL A 830 -26.22 -6.08 -46.64
CA VAL A 830 -24.83 -6.37 -47.00
C VAL A 830 -24.72 -6.75 -48.48
N ILE A 831 -23.67 -6.29 -49.14
CA ILE A 831 -23.39 -6.61 -50.54
C ILE A 831 -22.47 -7.85 -50.60
N TRP A 832 -22.88 -8.88 -51.35
CA TRP A 832 -21.98 -9.97 -51.75
C TRP A 832 -21.53 -9.80 -53.20
N ASP A 833 -20.25 -10.04 -53.43
CA ASP A 833 -19.48 -9.81 -54.65
C ASP A 833 -19.15 -11.09 -55.43
N ALA A 834 -19.81 -12.21 -55.12
CA ALA A 834 -19.49 -13.55 -55.61
C ALA A 834 -18.05 -14.04 -55.29
N SER A 835 -17.38 -13.54 -54.25
CA SER A 835 -16.12 -14.11 -53.75
C SER A 835 -16.29 -15.03 -52.53
N ASN A 836 -15.28 -15.85 -52.26
CA ASN A 836 -15.13 -16.62 -51.02
C ASN A 836 -14.22 -15.89 -50.00
N ASP A 837 -14.06 -16.43 -48.78
CA ASP A 837 -13.21 -15.84 -47.73
C ASP A 837 -11.74 -15.64 -48.13
N ARG A 838 -11.27 -16.29 -49.20
CA ARG A 838 -9.91 -16.13 -49.76
C ARG A 838 -9.86 -15.06 -50.86
N GLY A 839 -10.89 -14.22 -50.97
CA GLY A 839 -11.03 -13.18 -51.99
C GLY A 839 -11.19 -13.71 -53.43
N ARG A 840 -11.43 -15.01 -53.61
CA ARG A 840 -11.50 -15.62 -54.95
C ARG A 840 -12.95 -15.72 -55.41
N GLN A 841 -13.19 -15.23 -56.62
CA GLN A 841 -14.46 -15.39 -57.34
C GLN A 841 -14.88 -16.86 -57.42
N VAL A 842 -16.16 -17.12 -57.12
CA VAL A 842 -16.74 -18.47 -57.12
C VAL A 842 -17.22 -18.87 -58.53
N ALA A 843 -17.81 -20.07 -58.64
CA ALA A 843 -18.36 -20.55 -59.91
C ALA A 843 -19.83 -20.10 -60.10
N THR A 844 -20.25 -19.91 -61.34
CA THR A 844 -21.66 -19.78 -61.72
C THR A 844 -22.49 -20.93 -61.12
N GLY A 845 -23.57 -20.61 -60.41
CA GLY A 845 -24.34 -21.65 -59.72
C GLY A 845 -25.33 -21.13 -58.66
N ILE A 846 -25.98 -22.09 -57.99
CA ILE A 846 -26.89 -21.82 -56.88
C ILE A 846 -26.10 -21.80 -55.57
N TYR A 847 -26.28 -20.73 -54.82
CA TYR A 847 -25.76 -20.54 -53.48
C TYR A 847 -26.92 -20.39 -52.50
N LEU A 848 -26.67 -20.73 -51.24
CA LEU A 848 -27.57 -20.49 -50.12
C LEU A 848 -26.93 -19.41 -49.23
N TYR A 849 -27.75 -18.56 -48.63
CA TYR A 849 -27.31 -17.67 -47.56
C TYR A 849 -28.19 -17.85 -46.33
N LYS A 850 -27.56 -17.95 -45.17
CA LYS A 850 -28.17 -18.27 -43.87
C LYS A 850 -27.89 -17.12 -42.91
N LEU A 851 -28.96 -16.46 -42.47
CA LEU A 851 -28.93 -15.53 -41.34
C LEU A 851 -29.22 -16.31 -40.06
N GLN A 852 -28.49 -16.04 -38.99
CA GLN A 852 -28.66 -16.64 -37.69
C GLN A 852 -28.42 -15.60 -36.59
N ILE A 853 -29.33 -15.57 -35.61
CA ILE A 853 -29.28 -14.74 -34.41
C ILE A 853 -29.77 -15.63 -33.27
N ASP A 854 -28.91 -15.90 -32.29
CA ASP A 854 -29.13 -16.85 -31.20
C ASP A 854 -29.70 -18.20 -31.71
N ASN A 855 -30.90 -18.57 -31.26
CA ASN A 855 -31.63 -19.77 -31.67
C ASN A 855 -32.40 -19.62 -33.01
N ASN A 856 -32.59 -18.39 -33.49
CA ASN A 856 -33.33 -18.09 -34.71
C ASN A 856 -32.45 -18.23 -35.96
N ARG A 857 -32.98 -18.86 -37.02
CA ARG A 857 -32.28 -19.02 -38.30
C ARG A 857 -33.23 -18.97 -39.49
N GLN A 858 -32.81 -18.28 -40.56
CA GLN A 858 -33.50 -18.27 -41.85
C GLN A 858 -32.50 -18.48 -42.98
N THR A 859 -32.93 -19.17 -44.03
CA THR A 859 -32.09 -19.50 -45.18
C THR A 859 -32.83 -19.20 -46.48
N LYS A 860 -32.13 -18.60 -47.44
CA LYS A 860 -32.63 -18.27 -48.78
C LYS A 860 -31.66 -18.80 -49.84
N LYS A 861 -32.08 -18.78 -51.10
CA LYS A 861 -31.29 -19.20 -52.26
C LYS A 861 -31.02 -18.01 -53.19
N MET A 862 -29.85 -17.99 -53.81
CA MET A 862 -29.45 -17.01 -54.82
C MET A 862 -28.77 -17.70 -56.01
N LEU A 863 -28.92 -17.14 -57.21
CA LEU A 863 -28.36 -17.67 -58.45
C LEU A 863 -27.34 -16.69 -59.02
N PHE A 864 -26.06 -17.05 -58.91
CA PHE A 864 -24.97 -16.30 -59.53
C PHE A 864 -24.85 -16.71 -61.00
N LEU A 865 -24.93 -15.74 -61.91
CA LEU A 865 -24.60 -15.89 -63.33
C LEU A 865 -23.36 -15.04 -63.64
N LYS A 866 -22.55 -15.47 -64.61
CA LYS A 866 -21.27 -14.84 -64.96
C LYS A 866 -21.24 -14.45 -66.43
#